data_AF-A0A2E0KZ41-F1
#
_entry.id   AF-A0A2E0KZ41-F1
#
_cell.length_a   1.000
_cell.length_b   1.000
_cell.length_c   1.000
_cell.angle_alpha   90.00
_cell.angle_beta   90.00
_cell.angle_gamma   90.00
#
_symmetry.space_group_name_H-M   'P 1'
#
loop_
_entity.id
_entity.type
_entity.pdbx_description
1 polymer ?
#
loop_
_entity_poly.entity_id
_entity_poly.type
_entity_poly.pdbx_seq_one_letter_code
_entity_poly.pdbx_strand_id
1 'polypeptide(L)'
;MNDESRVRAAAFRITAHFEGSGYASYQNIDSGIVSYGRFQFTLASGMLRQIVDQFVAQSTTLTASQLRAYQGRIVARDASLRRDQTFRDLLIAAADEPVMQHIQDEVATTHYWEPIKRVAIEPRGLTTPLAWALLFDIGIHFGVGDGFLRIAERQFGVPERSYVSVNGLSEAELITRVAELRKQSHDRQAIRDNLPGLRVRGDFWLNLVQRGDWHLQGDLNGNIIVKGTPIPVRTPNGKAPDSGELDPNKFYIMATADRIRLRQQPVSGETIGVISEGQILEVIEPYSTAVGKLGIKNQWLQVQQADGARGYTAAWFYTIYQKPTVPEAPPDTKTYFVTPTSDRIRIRAQAVDGAILGFASRGDVLQVLDSAAELQSKIGIQGQWLRVRLANGTEGYTAAWFYTIYQNDTAPGNTPPKPDSLLFITPTADRIRVRAQPVNGESLGFVSRGDVIQALDPADEVRRKIGVHGQWLHVRLTDQVEGHTAAWFYTIYDASAHIAGESQAQTADQPVHDDTTLPQQAETALIVSPTEDRVRVRAKPDDGEPISLVSRGDVLRSLEPCQSALKKLGKQGQWLYVRTRDGEEGYAAAHFFTPVRHALPERTIEANITGVNLDRFHPLGTPPPTLLGQTGWVRLKYDVAFNPEKADDDPARYQNTDLDFTYGLYQPVLEEYAQAGIKVILALNHQTYAGSDVTGWNELTLRFSQIAGRIAAQYRAQNIVCAYQIWDGMDDSNNPTTAIPPEAYASLLTQSIRAIRASDPEPFVITGGHVSDIAVGVQYIRRALQLMPADTRPDGLAIHAYGRGAAQSNPRFRSRGSIDDQINAFAAVMPGWPVWITEWGIQNAADESPEAVARYTREFVGRINELYNHKVAAALWNPWQQSPGANGYGLVDEQGKPRSALLNTFVNL
;
A
#
# COMPACT_ATOMS: atom_id res chain seq x y z
N MET A 1 -32.85 7.29 -13.89
CA MET A 1 -31.65 6.66 -13.29
C MET A 1 -30.44 7.17 -14.07
N ASN A 2 -29.43 7.77 -13.42
CA ASN A 2 -28.17 8.10 -14.12
C ASN A 2 -27.48 6.80 -14.54
N ASP A 3 -26.63 6.83 -15.57
CA ASP A 3 -26.04 5.60 -16.13
C ASP A 3 -25.28 4.83 -15.04
N GLU A 4 -24.56 5.55 -14.16
CA GLU A 4 -23.89 4.95 -13.00
C GLU A 4 -24.82 4.11 -12.09
N SER A 5 -25.99 4.61 -11.72
CA SER A 5 -26.92 3.86 -10.86
C SER A 5 -27.43 2.59 -11.56
N ARG A 6 -27.62 2.62 -12.88
CA ARG A 6 -27.96 1.44 -13.67
C ARG A 6 -26.81 0.43 -13.63
N VAL A 7 -25.58 0.87 -13.86
CA VAL A 7 -24.40 0.00 -13.86
C VAL A 7 -24.18 -0.62 -12.47
N ARG A 8 -24.29 0.17 -11.40
CA ARG A 8 -24.18 -0.34 -10.02
C ARG A 8 -25.23 -1.41 -9.73
N ALA A 9 -26.50 -1.14 -10.09
CA ALA A 9 -27.58 -2.11 -9.89
C ALA A 9 -27.35 -3.40 -10.69
N ALA A 10 -26.85 -3.30 -11.93
CA ALA A 10 -26.48 -4.46 -12.74
C ALA A 10 -25.30 -5.24 -12.12
N ALA A 11 -24.22 -4.57 -11.73
CA ALA A 11 -23.06 -5.18 -11.07
C ALA A 11 -23.48 -5.93 -9.80
N PHE A 12 -24.31 -5.30 -8.96
CA PHE A 12 -24.81 -5.89 -7.72
C PHE A 12 -25.68 -7.13 -7.98
N ARG A 13 -26.48 -7.16 -9.05
CA ARG A 13 -27.27 -8.34 -9.42
C ARG A 13 -26.38 -9.46 -9.95
N ILE A 14 -25.43 -9.15 -10.83
CA ILE A 14 -24.51 -10.14 -11.43
C ILE A 14 -23.67 -10.81 -10.33
N THR A 15 -22.98 -10.02 -9.51
CA THR A 15 -22.13 -10.53 -8.44
C THR A 15 -22.93 -11.34 -7.43
N ALA A 16 -24.08 -10.84 -6.96
CA ALA A 16 -24.92 -11.56 -6.00
C ALA A 16 -25.36 -12.95 -6.48
N HIS A 17 -25.59 -13.12 -7.79
CA HIS A 17 -25.99 -14.40 -8.37
C HIS A 17 -24.86 -15.44 -8.38
N PHE A 18 -23.60 -14.99 -8.36
CA PHE A 18 -22.45 -15.86 -8.14
C PHE A 18 -22.23 -16.18 -6.65
N GLU A 19 -22.47 -15.20 -5.78
CA GLU A 19 -22.29 -15.32 -4.32
C GLU A 19 -23.35 -16.20 -3.65
N GLY A 20 -24.59 -16.23 -4.15
CA GLY A 20 -25.66 -17.02 -3.54
C GLY A 20 -27.06 -16.77 -4.09
N SER A 21 -28.05 -16.82 -3.19
CA SER A 21 -29.49 -16.69 -3.48
C SER A 21 -30.07 -15.29 -3.20
N GLY A 22 -29.23 -14.28 -2.93
CA GLY A 22 -29.63 -12.90 -2.64
C GLY A 22 -29.36 -12.48 -1.19
N TYR A 23 -30.17 -11.57 -0.64
CA TYR A 23 -29.92 -10.95 0.69
C TYR A 23 -29.94 -11.94 1.86
N ALA A 24 -30.59 -13.08 1.71
CA ALA A 24 -30.66 -14.16 2.71
C ALA A 24 -29.55 -15.21 2.55
N SER A 25 -28.62 -15.02 1.60
CA SER A 25 -27.55 -15.98 1.36
C SER A 25 -26.75 -16.18 2.64
N TYR A 26 -26.53 -17.44 3.00
CA TYR A 26 -25.84 -17.81 4.23
C TYR A 26 -25.02 -19.06 4.00
N GLN A 27 -23.77 -19.05 4.44
CA GLN A 27 -22.98 -20.26 4.63
C GLN A 27 -21.98 -20.07 5.78
N ASN A 28 -21.50 -21.19 6.28
CA ASN A 28 -20.68 -21.30 7.47
C ASN A 28 -19.57 -22.36 7.29
N ILE A 29 -19.22 -22.66 6.04
CA ILE A 29 -18.27 -23.71 5.66
C ILE A 29 -16.90 -23.14 5.30
N ASP A 30 -16.85 -21.88 4.85
CA ASP A 30 -15.59 -21.23 4.48
C ASP A 30 -14.75 -20.78 5.69
N SER A 31 -13.65 -20.09 5.45
CA SER A 31 -12.81 -19.48 6.48
C SER A 31 -13.43 -18.24 7.15
N GLY A 32 -14.62 -17.81 6.73
CA GLY A 32 -15.34 -16.60 7.13
C GLY A 32 -16.17 -16.67 8.42
N ILE A 33 -16.10 -17.80 9.16
CA ILE A 33 -16.90 -18.17 10.36
C ILE A 33 -18.40 -18.21 10.06
N VAL A 34 -18.99 -17.07 9.74
CA VAL A 34 -20.34 -16.89 9.22
C VAL A 34 -20.24 -15.90 8.07
N SER A 35 -20.72 -16.31 6.90
CA SER A 35 -20.77 -15.49 5.69
C SER A 35 -22.22 -15.29 5.32
N TYR A 36 -22.65 -14.03 5.32
CA TYR A 36 -24.07 -13.68 5.25
C TYR A 36 -24.30 -12.53 4.28
N GLY A 37 -25.44 -12.58 3.61
CA GLY A 37 -25.94 -11.51 2.78
C GLY A 37 -25.57 -11.64 1.31
N ARG A 38 -26.09 -10.69 0.55
CA ARG A 38 -26.01 -10.57 -0.91
C ARG A 38 -24.58 -10.68 -1.46
N PHE A 39 -23.58 -10.29 -0.66
CA PHE A 39 -22.15 -10.29 -1.02
C PHE A 39 -21.27 -11.09 -0.04
N GLN A 40 -21.86 -12.03 0.73
CA GLN A 40 -21.13 -12.90 1.66
C GLN A 40 -20.27 -12.13 2.68
N PHE A 41 -20.86 -11.13 3.35
CA PHE A 41 -20.18 -10.38 4.41
C PHE A 41 -19.81 -11.30 5.57
N THR A 42 -18.51 -11.41 5.85
CA THR A 42 -18.00 -12.40 6.80
C THR A 42 -17.83 -11.86 8.21
N LEU A 43 -18.02 -12.72 9.21
CA LEU A 43 -17.72 -12.40 10.60
C LEU A 43 -16.21 -12.22 10.80
N ALA A 44 -15.39 -13.06 10.15
CA ALA A 44 -13.93 -13.02 10.26
C ALA A 44 -13.33 -11.68 9.77
N SER A 45 -13.85 -11.12 8.67
CA SER A 45 -13.42 -9.81 8.16
C SER A 45 -13.91 -8.64 9.03
N GLY A 46 -14.98 -8.85 9.80
CA GLY A 46 -15.70 -7.79 10.51
C GLY A 46 -16.76 -7.08 9.65
N MET A 47 -16.96 -7.47 8.39
CA MET A 47 -18.02 -6.88 7.55
C MET A 47 -19.43 -7.30 8.01
N LEU A 48 -19.60 -8.53 8.52
CA LEU A 48 -20.86 -8.94 9.14
C LEU A 48 -21.24 -8.05 10.33
N ARG A 49 -20.24 -7.59 11.09
CA ARG A 49 -20.48 -6.64 12.17
C ARG A 49 -21.03 -5.32 11.64
N GLN A 50 -20.45 -4.78 10.55
CA GLN A 50 -20.89 -3.49 9.99
C GLN A 50 -22.38 -3.52 9.62
N ILE A 51 -22.83 -4.58 8.94
CA ILE A 51 -24.24 -4.71 8.55
C ILE A 51 -25.16 -4.95 9.75
N VAL A 52 -24.77 -5.78 10.73
CA VAL A 52 -25.62 -6.07 11.89
C VAL A 52 -25.71 -4.85 12.82
N ASP A 53 -24.60 -4.15 13.08
CA ASP A 53 -24.59 -2.96 13.93
C ASP A 53 -25.48 -1.84 13.35
N GLN A 54 -25.42 -1.61 12.04
CA GLN A 54 -26.31 -0.67 11.37
C GLN A 54 -27.78 -1.14 11.41
N PHE A 55 -28.04 -2.43 11.20
CA PHE A 55 -29.40 -2.96 11.20
C PHE A 55 -30.06 -2.83 12.56
N VAL A 56 -29.37 -3.21 13.64
CA VAL A 56 -29.92 -3.08 15.00
C VAL A 56 -29.99 -1.62 15.46
N ALA A 57 -29.26 -0.70 14.84
CA ALA A 57 -29.39 0.73 15.10
C ALA A 57 -30.60 1.35 14.38
N GLN A 58 -30.93 0.87 13.18
CA GLN A 58 -31.98 1.46 12.32
C GLN A 58 -33.33 0.72 12.40
N SER A 59 -33.35 -0.56 12.80
CA SER A 59 -34.57 -1.37 12.93
C SER A 59 -34.99 -1.56 14.39
N THR A 60 -36.30 -1.53 14.62
CA THR A 60 -36.94 -1.75 15.94
C THR A 60 -37.73 -3.07 16.00
N THR A 61 -37.58 -3.93 14.99
CA THR A 61 -38.29 -5.22 14.93
C THR A 61 -37.84 -6.18 16.03
N LEU A 62 -38.63 -7.24 16.23
CA LEU A 62 -38.26 -8.33 17.13
C LEU A 62 -36.94 -8.98 16.68
N THR A 63 -36.75 -9.20 15.38
CA THR A 63 -35.51 -9.73 14.79
C THR A 63 -34.30 -8.85 15.13
N ALA A 64 -34.41 -7.52 14.95
CA ALA A 64 -33.35 -6.58 15.30
C ALA A 64 -33.04 -6.59 16.80
N SER A 65 -34.08 -6.68 17.64
CA SER A 65 -33.92 -6.76 19.10
C SER A 65 -33.25 -8.06 19.55
N GLN A 66 -33.56 -9.19 18.89
CA GLN A 66 -32.92 -10.48 19.15
C GLN A 66 -31.48 -10.51 18.64
N LEU A 67 -31.18 -9.95 17.45
CA LEU A 67 -29.80 -9.81 16.95
C LEU A 67 -28.95 -8.90 17.84
N ARG A 68 -29.55 -7.91 18.51
CA ARG A 68 -28.83 -7.04 19.45
C ARG A 68 -28.17 -7.83 20.58
N ALA A 69 -28.80 -8.92 21.03
CA ALA A 69 -28.23 -9.80 22.05
C ALA A 69 -26.95 -10.52 21.59
N TYR A 70 -26.73 -10.62 20.27
CA TYR A 70 -25.54 -11.24 19.68
C TYR A 70 -24.40 -10.25 19.44
N GLN A 71 -24.59 -8.92 19.58
CA GLN A 71 -23.57 -7.92 19.26
C GLN A 71 -22.22 -8.14 19.96
N GLY A 72 -22.23 -8.50 21.25
CA GLY A 72 -20.99 -8.79 21.98
C GLY A 72 -20.20 -9.94 21.37
N ARG A 73 -20.91 -11.01 20.94
CA ARG A 73 -20.31 -12.18 20.29
C ARG A 73 -19.84 -11.86 18.87
N ILE A 74 -20.57 -11.03 18.14
CA ILE A 74 -20.18 -10.55 16.80
C ILE A 74 -18.91 -9.68 16.88
N VAL A 75 -18.82 -8.78 17.86
CA VAL A 75 -17.62 -7.95 18.11
C VAL A 75 -16.41 -8.82 18.45
N ALA A 76 -16.61 -9.84 19.28
CA ALA A 76 -15.57 -10.79 19.65
C ALA A 76 -15.19 -11.76 18.51
N ARG A 77 -15.87 -11.71 17.35
CA ARG A 77 -15.74 -12.67 16.24
C ARG A 77 -15.85 -14.12 16.73
N ASP A 78 -16.80 -14.36 17.63
CA ASP A 78 -16.98 -15.66 18.30
C ASP A 78 -17.17 -16.79 17.29
N ALA A 79 -16.18 -17.68 17.21
CA ALA A 79 -16.16 -18.80 16.28
C ALA A 79 -17.33 -19.79 16.49
N SER A 80 -17.92 -19.84 17.70
CA SER A 80 -19.06 -20.70 17.99
C SER A 80 -20.33 -20.27 17.26
N LEU A 81 -20.44 -19.01 16.82
CA LEU A 81 -21.56 -18.52 16.00
C LEU A 81 -21.69 -19.27 14.67
N ARG A 82 -20.61 -19.91 14.18
CA ARG A 82 -20.64 -20.79 13.00
C ARG A 82 -21.71 -21.87 13.09
N ARG A 83 -21.96 -22.40 14.30
CA ARG A 83 -22.88 -23.52 14.56
C ARG A 83 -24.14 -23.08 15.32
N ASP A 84 -24.31 -21.78 15.56
CA ASP A 84 -25.45 -21.24 16.28
C ASP A 84 -26.65 -21.11 15.35
N GLN A 85 -27.58 -22.07 15.45
CA GLN A 85 -28.75 -22.13 14.57
C GLN A 85 -29.68 -20.93 14.77
N THR A 86 -29.84 -20.45 16.00
CA THR A 86 -30.66 -19.27 16.29
C THR A 86 -30.07 -18.02 15.67
N PHE A 87 -28.75 -17.83 15.74
CA PHE A 87 -28.08 -16.73 15.08
C PHE A 87 -28.26 -16.77 13.55
N ARG A 88 -28.10 -17.94 12.95
CA ARG A 88 -28.37 -18.17 11.53
C ARG A 88 -29.80 -17.79 11.15
N ASP A 89 -30.79 -18.31 11.88
CA ASP A 89 -32.20 -18.08 11.57
C ASP A 89 -32.57 -16.59 11.72
N LEU A 90 -31.98 -15.89 12.69
CA LEU A 90 -32.14 -14.44 12.85
C LEU A 90 -31.55 -13.64 11.69
N LEU A 91 -30.37 -14.01 11.20
CA LEU A 91 -29.77 -13.36 10.03
C LEU A 91 -30.62 -13.60 8.77
N ILE A 92 -31.10 -14.82 8.57
CA ILE A 92 -32.00 -15.15 7.44
C ILE A 92 -33.30 -14.35 7.56
N ALA A 93 -33.93 -14.29 8.74
CA ALA A 93 -35.14 -13.50 8.96
C ALA A 93 -34.90 -12.00 8.77
N ALA A 94 -33.73 -11.48 9.18
CA ALA A 94 -33.39 -10.08 8.99
C ALA A 94 -33.27 -9.73 7.49
N ALA A 95 -32.87 -10.67 6.64
CA ALA A 95 -32.73 -10.43 5.21
C ALA A 95 -34.05 -10.10 4.49
N ASP A 96 -35.18 -10.50 5.05
CA ASP A 96 -36.52 -10.16 4.53
C ASP A 96 -36.94 -8.73 4.90
N GLU A 97 -36.23 -8.07 5.81
CA GLU A 97 -36.52 -6.69 6.20
C GLU A 97 -35.90 -5.68 5.22
N PRO A 98 -36.69 -4.71 4.69
CA PRO A 98 -36.18 -3.71 3.77
C PRO A 98 -35.00 -2.90 4.30
N VAL A 99 -34.94 -2.67 5.62
CA VAL A 99 -33.83 -1.96 6.28
C VAL A 99 -32.53 -2.76 6.15
N MET A 100 -32.56 -4.08 6.35
CA MET A 100 -31.37 -4.93 6.17
C MET A 100 -30.92 -4.97 4.70
N GLN A 101 -31.87 -5.07 3.77
CA GLN A 101 -31.57 -5.07 2.33
C GLN A 101 -30.88 -3.76 1.92
N HIS A 102 -31.41 -2.63 2.37
CA HIS A 102 -30.83 -1.31 2.15
C HIS A 102 -29.40 -1.22 2.72
N ILE A 103 -29.19 -1.66 3.96
CA ILE A 103 -27.88 -1.64 4.61
C ILE A 103 -26.86 -2.51 3.89
N GLN A 104 -27.25 -3.70 3.43
CA GLN A 104 -26.33 -4.55 2.65
C GLN A 104 -25.89 -3.86 1.36
N ASP A 105 -26.79 -3.18 0.66
CA ASP A 105 -26.46 -2.42 -0.56
C ASP A 105 -25.64 -1.15 -0.25
N GLU A 106 -25.94 -0.45 0.84
CA GLU A 106 -25.20 0.73 1.31
C GLU A 106 -23.77 0.38 1.70
N VAL A 107 -23.57 -0.72 2.43
CA VAL A 107 -22.26 -1.23 2.82
C VAL A 107 -21.45 -1.66 1.60
N ALA A 108 -22.07 -2.38 0.65
CA ALA A 108 -21.42 -2.71 -0.62
C ALA A 108 -21.03 -1.45 -1.41
N THR A 109 -21.87 -0.42 -1.38
CA THR A 109 -21.59 0.86 -2.06
C THR A 109 -20.41 1.57 -1.42
N THR A 110 -20.44 1.75 -0.10
CA THR A 110 -19.47 2.57 0.65
C THR A 110 -18.10 1.91 0.77
N HIS A 111 -18.06 0.59 0.95
CA HIS A 111 -16.81 -0.13 1.22
C HIS A 111 -16.20 -0.80 -0.01
N TYR A 112 -16.97 -0.96 -1.10
CA TYR A 112 -16.47 -1.59 -2.33
C TYR A 112 -16.68 -0.72 -3.56
N TRP A 113 -17.91 -0.33 -3.91
CA TRP A 113 -18.19 0.43 -5.14
C TRP A 113 -17.41 1.75 -5.24
N GLU A 114 -17.57 2.66 -4.26
CA GLU A 114 -16.89 3.96 -4.28
C GLU A 114 -15.36 3.82 -4.14
N PRO A 115 -14.84 2.94 -3.26
CA PRO A 115 -13.40 2.71 -3.21
C PRO A 115 -12.82 2.16 -4.53
N ILE A 116 -13.50 1.23 -5.20
CA ILE A 116 -13.07 0.69 -6.51
C ILE A 116 -13.06 1.80 -7.56
N LYS A 117 -14.08 2.66 -7.56
CA LYS A 117 -14.08 3.84 -8.42
C LYS A 117 -12.82 4.68 -8.22
N ARG A 118 -12.54 5.05 -6.98
CA ARG A 118 -11.41 5.90 -6.61
C ARG A 118 -10.04 5.30 -6.92
N VAL A 119 -9.85 3.99 -6.70
CA VAL A 119 -8.51 3.37 -6.80
C VAL A 119 -8.25 2.65 -8.11
N ALA A 120 -9.30 2.21 -8.80
CA ALA A 120 -9.20 1.38 -10.00
C ALA A 120 -9.70 2.10 -11.25
N ILE A 121 -10.89 2.72 -11.21
CA ILE A 121 -11.59 3.28 -12.37
C ILE A 121 -11.12 4.68 -12.71
N GLU A 122 -11.23 5.62 -11.77
CA GLU A 122 -10.92 7.05 -11.96
C GLU A 122 -9.46 7.27 -12.40
N PRO A 123 -8.43 6.63 -11.79
CA PRO A 123 -7.04 6.84 -12.18
C PRO A 123 -6.74 6.38 -13.62
N ARG A 124 -7.56 5.48 -14.17
CA ARG A 124 -7.40 4.91 -15.51
C ARG A 124 -8.36 5.50 -16.53
N GLY A 125 -9.25 6.39 -16.10
CA GLY A 125 -10.28 6.97 -16.96
C GLY A 125 -11.22 5.93 -17.57
N LEU A 126 -11.52 4.85 -16.85
CA LEU A 126 -12.40 3.79 -17.36
C LEU A 126 -13.85 4.28 -17.36
N THR A 127 -14.55 4.12 -18.46
CA THR A 127 -15.90 4.66 -18.69
C THR A 127 -16.94 3.59 -18.99
N THR A 128 -16.51 2.37 -19.31
CA THR A 128 -17.43 1.32 -19.75
C THR A 128 -18.14 0.66 -18.57
N PRO A 129 -19.47 0.48 -18.65
CA PRO A 129 -20.26 -0.28 -17.68
C PRO A 129 -19.70 -1.67 -17.35
N LEU A 130 -19.19 -2.38 -18.36
CA LEU A 130 -18.62 -3.72 -18.18
C LEU A 130 -17.37 -3.65 -17.29
N ALA A 131 -16.46 -2.70 -17.53
CA ALA A 131 -15.25 -2.55 -16.73
C ALA A 131 -15.60 -2.31 -15.26
N TRP A 132 -16.57 -1.43 -14.99
CA TRP A 132 -16.98 -1.11 -13.63
C TRP A 132 -17.58 -2.32 -12.91
N ALA A 133 -18.43 -3.08 -13.59
CA ALA A 133 -19.05 -4.27 -13.03
C ALA A 133 -18.04 -5.40 -12.79
N LEU A 134 -17.11 -5.63 -13.72
CA LEU A 134 -16.03 -6.62 -13.56
C LEU A 134 -15.12 -6.26 -12.37
N LEU A 135 -14.68 -5.01 -12.28
CA LEU A 135 -13.79 -4.57 -11.22
C LEU A 135 -14.48 -4.60 -9.85
N PHE A 136 -15.78 -4.28 -9.80
CA PHE A 136 -16.59 -4.50 -8.60
C PHE A 136 -16.61 -5.98 -8.17
N ASP A 137 -16.86 -6.89 -9.12
CA ASP A 137 -16.89 -8.33 -8.87
C ASP A 137 -15.55 -8.86 -8.34
N ILE A 138 -14.44 -8.40 -8.92
CA ILE A 138 -13.09 -8.71 -8.45
C ILE A 138 -12.86 -8.16 -7.04
N GLY A 139 -13.28 -6.92 -6.78
CA GLY A 139 -13.11 -6.27 -5.48
C GLY A 139 -13.90 -6.94 -4.36
N ILE A 140 -15.08 -7.51 -4.64
CA ILE A 140 -15.83 -8.33 -3.67
C ILE A 140 -15.02 -9.58 -3.26
N HIS A 141 -14.33 -10.22 -4.21
CA HIS A 141 -13.58 -11.44 -3.95
C HIS A 141 -12.16 -11.23 -3.39
N PHE A 142 -11.45 -10.18 -3.83
CA PHE A 142 -10.01 -9.97 -3.55
C PHE A 142 -9.72 -8.69 -2.78
N GLY A 143 -10.75 -7.91 -2.47
CA GLY A 143 -10.61 -6.56 -1.93
C GLY A 143 -10.34 -5.52 -3.01
N VAL A 144 -10.57 -4.25 -2.63
CA VAL A 144 -10.58 -3.08 -3.50
C VAL A 144 -9.23 -2.77 -4.20
N GLY A 145 -8.12 -3.31 -3.69
CA GLY A 145 -6.75 -3.03 -4.15
C GLY A 145 -6.09 -4.16 -4.92
N ASP A 146 -6.86 -5.02 -5.59
CA ASP A 146 -6.35 -6.20 -6.27
C ASP A 146 -5.26 -5.89 -7.33
N GLY A 147 -4.52 -6.93 -7.71
CA GLY A 147 -3.37 -6.81 -8.60
C GLY A 147 -3.69 -6.90 -10.09
N PHE A 148 -4.89 -7.30 -10.50
CA PHE A 148 -5.15 -7.72 -11.89
C PHE A 148 -4.98 -6.58 -12.90
N LEU A 149 -5.44 -5.37 -12.58
CA LEU A 149 -5.21 -4.19 -13.42
C LEU A 149 -3.72 -3.87 -13.57
N ARG A 150 -2.97 -3.90 -12.46
CA ARG A 150 -1.51 -3.62 -12.47
C ARG A 150 -0.73 -4.70 -13.20
N ILE A 151 -1.17 -5.96 -13.13
CA ILE A 151 -0.58 -7.05 -13.91
C ILE A 151 -0.86 -6.83 -15.40
N ALA A 152 -2.09 -6.46 -15.77
CA ALA A 152 -2.44 -6.17 -17.16
C ALA A 152 -1.64 -4.96 -17.71
N GLU A 153 -1.58 -3.85 -16.97
CA GLU A 153 -0.80 -2.65 -17.33
C GLU A 153 0.68 -2.97 -17.55
N ARG A 154 1.29 -3.74 -16.64
CA ARG A 154 2.67 -4.19 -16.79
C ARG A 154 2.89 -5.08 -18.01
N GLN A 155 1.95 -5.96 -18.33
CA GLN A 155 2.03 -6.82 -19.52
C GLN A 155 1.87 -6.05 -20.83
N PHE A 156 1.17 -4.91 -20.80
CA PHE A 156 1.09 -3.97 -21.92
C PHE A 156 2.23 -2.94 -21.94
N GLY A 157 3.11 -2.94 -20.93
CA GLY A 157 4.20 -1.97 -20.84
C GLY A 157 3.74 -0.53 -20.60
N VAL A 158 2.54 -0.32 -20.04
CA VAL A 158 2.03 1.03 -19.72
C VAL A 158 2.22 1.39 -18.25
N PRO A 159 2.40 2.68 -17.91
CA PRO A 159 2.50 3.12 -16.52
C PRO A 159 1.27 2.69 -15.69
N GLU A 160 1.48 2.16 -14.48
CA GLU A 160 0.37 1.76 -13.61
C GLU A 160 -0.51 2.97 -13.25
N ARG A 161 -1.83 2.79 -13.22
CA ARG A 161 -2.82 3.84 -12.89
C ARG A 161 -2.74 5.05 -13.83
N SER A 162 -2.38 4.82 -15.09
CA SER A 162 -2.45 5.86 -16.13
C SER A 162 -3.77 5.79 -16.87
N TYR A 163 -4.26 6.95 -17.33
CA TYR A 163 -5.44 7.02 -18.17
C TYR A 163 -5.21 6.25 -19.47
N VAL A 164 -6.13 5.35 -19.82
CA VAL A 164 -6.05 4.55 -21.06
C VAL A 164 -5.98 5.47 -22.31
N SER A 165 -6.69 6.60 -22.28
CA SER A 165 -6.63 7.62 -23.34
C SER A 165 -5.27 8.31 -23.51
N VAL A 166 -4.36 8.17 -22.54
CA VAL A 166 -3.06 8.86 -22.49
C VAL A 166 -1.91 7.87 -22.66
N ASN A 167 -2.10 6.60 -22.29
CA ASN A 167 -1.05 5.58 -22.30
C ASN A 167 -0.99 4.73 -23.57
N GLY A 168 -1.90 4.95 -24.53
CA GLY A 168 -1.92 4.25 -25.82
C GLY A 168 -2.70 2.94 -25.83
N LEU A 169 -3.27 2.50 -24.71
CA LEU A 169 -4.21 1.38 -24.66
C LEU A 169 -5.65 1.85 -24.83
N SER A 170 -6.47 1.03 -25.49
CA SER A 170 -7.91 1.16 -25.33
C SER A 170 -8.37 0.56 -24.01
N GLU A 171 -9.47 1.10 -23.47
CA GLU A 171 -10.16 0.50 -22.33
C GLU A 171 -10.50 -0.97 -22.58
N ALA A 172 -10.90 -1.29 -23.81
CA ALA A 172 -11.23 -2.65 -24.23
C ALA A 172 -10.03 -3.61 -24.11
N GLU A 173 -8.83 -3.21 -24.54
CA GLU A 173 -7.62 -4.05 -24.44
C GLU A 173 -7.24 -4.32 -22.98
N LEU A 174 -7.24 -3.27 -22.15
CA LEU A 174 -6.90 -3.40 -20.74
C LEU A 174 -7.89 -4.33 -20.02
N ILE A 175 -9.19 -4.13 -20.22
CA ILE A 175 -10.23 -4.89 -19.53
C ILE A 175 -10.37 -6.32 -20.06
N THR A 176 -10.09 -6.55 -21.35
CA THR A 176 -9.94 -7.91 -21.90
C THR A 176 -8.85 -8.66 -21.14
N ARG A 177 -7.68 -8.03 -20.97
CA ARG A 177 -6.58 -8.70 -20.29
C ARG A 177 -6.86 -8.95 -18.81
N VAL A 178 -7.52 -8.02 -18.13
CA VAL A 178 -7.99 -8.23 -16.75
C VAL A 178 -8.95 -9.42 -16.66
N ALA A 179 -9.91 -9.55 -17.58
CA ALA A 179 -10.84 -10.67 -17.62
C ALA A 179 -10.14 -12.01 -17.86
N GLU A 180 -9.14 -12.06 -18.75
CA GLU A 180 -8.30 -13.24 -18.98
C GLU A 180 -7.53 -13.67 -17.74
N LEU A 181 -6.83 -12.73 -17.09
CA LEU A 181 -6.10 -13.00 -15.85
C LEU A 181 -7.04 -13.48 -14.74
N ARG A 182 -8.25 -12.89 -14.69
CA ARG A 182 -9.28 -13.29 -13.73
C ARG A 182 -9.82 -14.68 -14.00
N LYS A 183 -10.00 -15.07 -15.26
CA LYS A 183 -10.35 -16.45 -15.65
C LYS A 183 -9.24 -17.42 -15.29
N GLN A 184 -7.99 -17.12 -15.63
CA GLN A 184 -6.83 -17.95 -15.31
C GLN A 184 -6.70 -18.19 -13.79
N SER A 185 -7.01 -17.18 -12.98
CA SER A 185 -7.08 -17.32 -11.52
C SER A 185 -8.15 -18.33 -11.08
N HIS A 186 -9.37 -18.25 -11.63
CA HIS A 186 -10.44 -19.19 -11.31
C HIS A 186 -10.16 -20.60 -11.83
N ASP A 187 -9.55 -20.74 -13.01
CA ASP A 187 -9.22 -22.05 -13.58
C ASP A 187 -8.18 -22.78 -12.74
N ARG A 188 -7.12 -22.07 -12.32
CA ARG A 188 -6.11 -22.61 -11.41
C ARG A 188 -6.72 -23.03 -10.07
N GLN A 189 -7.61 -22.19 -9.53
CA GLN A 189 -8.31 -22.51 -8.28
C GLN A 189 -9.24 -23.71 -8.45
N ALA A 190 -10.02 -23.78 -9.53
CA ALA A 190 -10.92 -24.89 -9.82
C ALA A 190 -10.18 -26.23 -9.94
N ILE A 191 -8.97 -26.21 -10.51
CA ILE A 191 -8.10 -27.40 -10.61
C ILE A 191 -7.57 -27.78 -9.23
N ARG A 192 -6.96 -26.83 -8.52
CA ARG A 192 -6.33 -27.07 -7.22
C ARG A 192 -7.34 -27.58 -6.18
N ASP A 193 -8.53 -26.99 -6.15
CA ASP A 193 -9.53 -27.26 -5.11
C ASP A 193 -10.57 -28.32 -5.58
N ASN A 194 -10.44 -28.86 -6.80
CA ASN A 194 -11.39 -29.77 -7.46
C ASN A 194 -12.85 -29.24 -7.47
N LEU A 195 -13.00 -27.95 -7.77
CA LEU A 195 -14.27 -27.24 -7.81
C LEU A 195 -14.53 -26.70 -9.23
N PRO A 196 -14.93 -27.56 -10.19
CA PRO A 196 -15.10 -27.15 -11.60
C PRO A 196 -16.13 -26.02 -11.78
N GLY A 197 -17.07 -25.87 -10.86
CA GLY A 197 -18.04 -24.78 -10.85
C GLY A 197 -17.43 -23.38 -10.71
N LEU A 198 -16.19 -23.25 -10.20
CA LEU A 198 -15.52 -21.95 -10.08
C LEU A 198 -15.14 -21.35 -11.44
N ARG A 199 -14.96 -22.19 -12.47
CA ARG A 199 -14.61 -21.73 -13.83
C ARG A 199 -15.71 -20.87 -14.45
N VAL A 200 -16.96 -21.16 -14.11
CA VAL A 200 -18.16 -20.52 -14.68
C VAL A 200 -18.14 -19.01 -14.51
N ARG A 201 -17.60 -18.49 -13.38
CA ARG A 201 -17.51 -17.04 -13.13
C ARG A 201 -16.45 -16.35 -13.97
N GLY A 202 -15.29 -16.99 -14.16
CA GLY A 202 -14.24 -16.49 -15.05
C GLY A 202 -14.67 -16.53 -16.53
N ASP A 203 -15.29 -17.63 -16.94
CA ASP A 203 -15.83 -17.80 -18.30
C ASP A 203 -16.88 -16.75 -18.63
N PHE A 204 -17.77 -16.45 -17.67
CA PHE A 204 -18.81 -15.44 -17.82
C PHE A 204 -18.25 -14.07 -18.19
N TRP A 205 -17.30 -13.55 -17.41
CA TRP A 205 -16.74 -12.22 -17.65
C TRP A 205 -15.93 -12.16 -18.95
N LEU A 206 -15.13 -13.20 -19.23
CA LEU A 206 -14.38 -13.25 -20.49
C LEU A 206 -15.33 -13.31 -21.70
N ASN A 207 -16.45 -14.03 -21.60
CA ASN A 207 -17.43 -14.14 -22.68
C ASN A 207 -18.10 -12.78 -23.01
N LEU A 208 -18.45 -11.98 -21.99
CA LEU A 208 -19.01 -10.64 -22.20
C LEU A 208 -18.02 -9.72 -22.92
N VAL A 209 -16.74 -9.78 -22.54
CA VAL A 209 -15.68 -9.02 -23.21
C VAL A 209 -15.49 -9.48 -24.66
N GLN A 210 -15.41 -10.80 -24.90
CA GLN A 210 -15.23 -11.35 -26.25
C GLN A 210 -16.41 -11.03 -27.19
N ARG A 211 -17.63 -10.87 -26.65
CA ARG A 211 -18.81 -10.44 -27.41
C ARG A 211 -18.88 -8.93 -27.61
N GLY A 212 -17.98 -8.16 -26.99
CA GLY A 212 -17.96 -6.71 -27.06
C GLY A 212 -19.14 -6.03 -26.36
N ASP A 213 -19.72 -6.65 -25.33
CA ASP A 213 -20.85 -6.07 -24.57
C ASP A 213 -20.41 -5.01 -23.55
N TRP A 214 -19.60 -4.04 -24.01
CA TRP A 214 -18.93 -3.04 -23.18
C TRP A 214 -19.89 -2.17 -22.36
N HIS A 215 -21.13 -1.99 -22.85
CA HIS A 215 -22.13 -1.16 -22.21
C HIS A 215 -23.13 -1.93 -21.34
N LEU A 216 -22.91 -3.24 -21.11
CA LEU A 216 -23.82 -4.15 -20.41
C LEU A 216 -25.25 -4.04 -20.94
N GLN A 217 -25.36 -4.31 -22.23
CA GLN A 217 -26.60 -4.27 -22.99
C GLN A 217 -27.29 -5.65 -22.91
N GLY A 218 -26.55 -6.76 -22.92
CA GLY A 218 -27.16 -8.08 -22.93
C GLY A 218 -27.97 -8.36 -24.19
N ASP A 219 -28.87 -9.35 -24.11
CA ASP A 219 -29.70 -9.81 -25.22
C ASP A 219 -30.76 -8.77 -25.67
N LEU A 220 -31.60 -9.14 -26.64
CA LEU A 220 -32.69 -8.30 -27.16
C LEU A 220 -33.69 -7.83 -26.09
N ASN A 221 -33.77 -8.56 -24.97
CA ASN A 221 -34.64 -8.25 -23.84
C ASN A 221 -33.89 -7.46 -22.74
N GLY A 222 -32.62 -7.12 -22.96
CA GLY A 222 -31.79 -6.40 -22.00
C GLY A 222 -31.22 -7.29 -20.88
N ASN A 223 -31.20 -8.61 -21.08
CA ASN A 223 -30.76 -9.58 -20.09
C ASN A 223 -29.39 -10.16 -20.42
N ILE A 224 -28.59 -10.42 -19.37
CA ILE A 224 -27.38 -11.24 -19.44
C ILE A 224 -27.62 -12.53 -18.68
N ILE A 225 -27.16 -13.66 -19.21
CA ILE A 225 -27.34 -14.96 -18.57
C ILE A 225 -26.21 -15.20 -17.54
N VAL A 226 -26.56 -15.28 -16.25
CA VAL A 226 -25.65 -15.61 -15.15
C VAL A 226 -26.05 -16.97 -14.57
N LYS A 227 -25.18 -17.98 -14.67
CA LYS A 227 -25.47 -19.37 -14.25
C LYS A 227 -26.81 -19.91 -14.77
N GLY A 228 -27.15 -19.59 -16.03
CA GLY A 228 -28.41 -20.00 -16.65
C GLY A 228 -29.63 -19.13 -16.28
N THR A 229 -29.48 -18.12 -15.42
CA THR A 229 -30.56 -17.20 -15.05
C THR A 229 -30.46 -15.89 -15.83
N PRO A 230 -31.55 -15.39 -16.45
CA PRO A 230 -31.56 -14.06 -17.07
C PRO A 230 -31.53 -12.97 -16.02
N ILE A 231 -30.52 -12.11 -16.08
CA ILE A 231 -30.32 -10.95 -15.20
C ILE A 231 -30.52 -9.67 -16.01
N PRO A 232 -31.45 -8.78 -15.64
CA PRO A 232 -31.64 -7.51 -16.35
C PRO A 232 -30.47 -6.57 -16.08
N VAL A 233 -29.81 -6.13 -17.16
CA VAL A 233 -28.67 -5.19 -17.13
C VAL A 233 -28.97 -3.87 -17.85
N ARG A 234 -29.98 -3.89 -18.71
CA ARG A 234 -30.77 -2.70 -19.04
C ARG A 234 -31.99 -2.66 -18.14
N THR A 235 -32.50 -1.47 -17.88
CA THR A 235 -33.94 -1.36 -17.60
C THR A 235 -34.67 -2.04 -18.75
N PRO A 236 -35.62 -2.97 -18.50
CA PRO A 236 -36.40 -3.55 -19.58
C PRO A 236 -36.90 -2.44 -20.48
N ASN A 237 -36.90 -2.67 -21.79
CA ASN A 237 -37.83 -2.00 -22.69
C ASN A 237 -39.27 -2.40 -22.30
N GLY A 238 -39.72 -2.03 -21.10
CA GLY A 238 -41.05 -1.47 -21.02
C GLY A 238 -40.95 -0.23 -21.90
N LYS A 239 -41.82 -0.11 -22.90
CA LYS A 239 -42.05 1.16 -23.59
C LYS A 239 -42.15 2.26 -22.52
N ALA A 240 -41.05 2.93 -22.23
CA ALA A 240 -41.11 4.32 -21.86
C ALA A 240 -41.61 4.99 -23.15
N PRO A 241 -42.66 5.82 -23.05
CA PRO A 241 -43.04 6.65 -24.18
C PRO A 241 -41.78 7.44 -24.55
N ASP A 242 -41.58 7.67 -25.84
CA ASP A 242 -40.45 8.42 -26.36
C ASP A 242 -40.06 9.53 -25.39
N SER A 243 -38.82 9.51 -24.90
CA SER A 243 -38.26 10.56 -24.03
C SER A 243 -38.16 11.93 -24.74
N GLY A 244 -38.72 12.03 -25.95
CA GLY A 244 -39.08 13.25 -26.66
C GLY A 244 -40.40 13.93 -26.21
N GLU A 245 -41.25 13.33 -25.37
CA GLU A 245 -42.64 13.81 -25.16
C GLU A 245 -43.05 14.19 -23.71
N LEU A 246 -42.11 14.29 -22.76
CA LEU A 246 -42.44 14.84 -21.43
C LEU A 246 -42.58 16.37 -21.50
N ASP A 247 -43.77 16.88 -21.18
CA ASP A 247 -44.09 18.31 -21.15
C ASP A 247 -43.34 19.00 -20.01
N PRO A 248 -42.42 19.95 -20.28
CA PRO A 248 -41.64 20.62 -19.25
C PRO A 248 -42.47 21.42 -18.25
N ASN A 249 -43.75 21.70 -18.56
CA ASN A 249 -44.67 22.41 -17.67
C ASN A 249 -45.41 21.48 -16.70
N LYS A 250 -45.18 20.16 -16.79
CA LYS A 250 -45.84 19.17 -15.93
C LYS A 250 -44.91 18.65 -14.84
N PHE A 251 -45.51 18.24 -13.73
CA PHE A 251 -44.80 17.71 -12.59
C PHE A 251 -44.67 16.19 -12.68
N TYR A 252 -43.45 15.68 -12.54
CA TYR A 252 -43.16 14.26 -12.66
C TYR A 252 -42.48 13.72 -11.40
N ILE A 253 -42.73 12.44 -11.10
CA ILE A 253 -42.14 11.72 -9.98
C ILE A 253 -41.57 10.37 -10.44
N MET A 254 -40.53 9.89 -9.77
CA MET A 254 -39.87 8.62 -10.06
C MET A 254 -40.06 7.65 -8.89
N ALA A 255 -40.49 6.43 -9.19
CA ALA A 255 -40.63 5.36 -8.20
C ALA A 255 -39.28 4.95 -7.60
N THR A 256 -39.19 4.87 -6.28
CA THR A 256 -38.00 4.47 -5.52
C THR A 256 -38.11 3.05 -4.93
N ALA A 257 -39.17 2.32 -5.27
CA ALA A 257 -39.40 0.95 -4.85
C ALA A 257 -40.10 0.17 -5.97
N ASP A 258 -39.96 -1.15 -5.96
CA ASP A 258 -40.57 -2.03 -6.95
C ASP A 258 -41.95 -2.53 -6.52
N ARG A 259 -42.78 -2.93 -7.49
CA ARG A 259 -44.11 -3.52 -7.30
C ARG A 259 -45.10 -2.63 -6.53
N ILE A 260 -45.03 -1.32 -6.69
CA ILE A 260 -45.96 -0.37 -6.06
C ILE A 260 -47.33 -0.49 -6.72
N ARG A 261 -48.40 -0.53 -5.93
CA ARG A 261 -49.78 -0.69 -6.45
C ARG A 261 -50.36 0.65 -6.89
N LEU A 262 -50.74 0.76 -8.16
CA LEU A 262 -51.62 1.83 -8.65
C LEU A 262 -53.07 1.43 -8.38
N ARG A 263 -53.86 2.30 -7.74
CA ARG A 263 -55.22 1.99 -7.29
C ARG A 263 -56.27 2.93 -7.87
N GLN A 264 -57.53 2.47 -7.98
CA GLN A 264 -58.65 3.34 -8.39
C GLN A 264 -58.96 4.45 -7.37
N GLN A 265 -58.75 4.16 -6.07
CA GLN A 265 -58.97 5.09 -4.95
C GLN A 265 -57.87 4.90 -3.89
N PRO A 266 -57.53 5.95 -3.12
CA PRO A 266 -56.60 5.84 -1.99
C PRO A 266 -57.07 4.80 -0.97
N VAL A 267 -56.12 4.13 -0.31
CA VAL A 267 -56.32 3.23 0.84
C VAL A 267 -57.06 1.92 0.51
N SER A 268 -58.29 1.97 0.03
CA SER A 268 -59.18 0.81 -0.17
C SER A 268 -59.53 0.49 -1.62
N GLY A 269 -58.99 1.23 -2.60
CA GLY A 269 -59.26 0.97 -4.02
C GLY A 269 -58.59 -0.31 -4.55
N GLU A 270 -59.22 -0.93 -5.55
CA GLU A 270 -58.66 -2.06 -6.29
C GLU A 270 -57.37 -1.69 -7.01
N THR A 271 -56.45 -2.64 -7.14
CA THR A 271 -55.19 -2.46 -7.88
C THR A 271 -55.47 -2.52 -9.37
N ILE A 272 -55.21 -1.42 -10.08
CA ILE A 272 -55.40 -1.28 -11.52
C ILE A 272 -54.09 -1.29 -12.30
N GLY A 273 -52.96 -1.28 -11.60
CA GLY A 273 -51.65 -1.38 -12.21
C GLY A 273 -50.57 -1.66 -11.18
N VAL A 274 -49.41 -2.09 -11.66
CA VAL A 274 -48.19 -2.24 -10.87
C VAL A 274 -47.16 -1.29 -11.44
N ILE A 275 -46.52 -0.53 -10.57
CA ILE A 275 -45.49 0.44 -10.88
C ILE A 275 -44.16 -0.15 -10.43
N SER A 276 -43.21 -0.23 -11.37
CA SER A 276 -41.88 -0.76 -11.10
C SER A 276 -40.92 0.33 -10.65
N GLU A 277 -39.85 -0.08 -9.96
CA GLU A 277 -38.80 0.84 -9.53
C GLU A 277 -38.20 1.60 -10.73
N GLY A 278 -38.01 2.91 -10.58
CA GLY A 278 -37.50 3.80 -11.63
C GLY A 278 -38.55 4.28 -12.64
N GLN A 279 -39.79 3.80 -12.60
CA GLN A 279 -40.86 4.26 -13.48
C GLN A 279 -41.23 5.72 -13.18
N ILE A 280 -41.35 6.53 -14.23
CA ILE A 280 -41.72 7.95 -14.15
C ILE A 280 -43.22 8.09 -14.36
N LEU A 281 -43.87 8.88 -13.52
CA LEU A 281 -45.30 9.16 -13.55
C LEU A 281 -45.54 10.66 -13.61
N GLU A 282 -46.53 11.08 -14.40
CA GLU A 282 -47.07 12.43 -14.33
C GLU A 282 -47.90 12.55 -13.06
N VAL A 283 -47.66 13.60 -12.27
CA VAL A 283 -48.52 13.96 -11.15
C VAL A 283 -49.61 14.89 -11.67
N ILE A 284 -50.86 14.46 -11.50
CA ILE A 284 -52.03 15.16 -12.06
C ILE A 284 -52.80 15.98 -11.01
N GLU A 285 -52.24 16.11 -9.80
CA GLU A 285 -52.73 17.03 -8.76
C GLU A 285 -51.82 18.26 -8.63
N PRO A 286 -52.29 19.36 -8.00
CA PRO A 286 -51.49 20.60 -7.90
C PRO A 286 -50.11 20.38 -7.28
N TYR A 287 -49.07 20.95 -7.89
CA TYR A 287 -47.68 20.84 -7.48
C TYR A 287 -47.46 21.09 -5.97
N SER A 288 -48.03 22.19 -5.45
CA SER A 288 -47.92 22.56 -4.03
C SER A 288 -48.50 21.51 -3.08
N THR A 289 -49.55 20.82 -3.50
CA THR A 289 -50.19 19.73 -2.74
C THR A 289 -49.41 18.43 -2.84
N ALA A 290 -48.88 18.12 -4.03
CA ALA A 290 -48.15 16.88 -4.28
C ALA A 290 -46.78 16.84 -3.58
N VAL A 291 -46.02 17.94 -3.64
CA VAL A 291 -44.68 18.03 -3.03
C VAL A 291 -44.75 17.82 -1.52
N GLY A 292 -45.77 18.36 -0.85
CA GLY A 292 -45.98 18.19 0.58
C GLY A 292 -46.38 16.76 1.00
N LYS A 293 -46.67 15.86 0.07
CA LYS A 293 -47.04 14.46 0.33
C LYS A 293 -45.89 13.47 0.07
N LEU A 294 -44.93 13.85 -0.77
CA LEU A 294 -43.82 12.98 -1.18
C LEU A 294 -43.00 12.51 0.03
N GLY A 295 -42.68 11.21 0.08
CA GLY A 295 -41.95 10.63 1.21
C GLY A 295 -42.76 10.42 2.49
N ILE A 296 -44.01 10.93 2.57
CA ILE A 296 -44.81 10.88 3.80
C ILE A 296 -45.71 9.63 3.82
N LYS A 297 -45.54 8.82 4.86
CA LYS A 297 -46.35 7.60 5.06
C LYS A 297 -47.84 7.94 5.18
N ASN A 298 -48.69 7.08 4.62
CA ASN A 298 -50.15 7.23 4.53
C ASN A 298 -50.67 8.37 3.63
N GLN A 299 -49.80 9.11 2.95
CA GLN A 299 -50.21 10.07 1.93
C GLN A 299 -50.30 9.40 0.55
N TRP A 300 -51.20 9.90 -0.29
CA TRP A 300 -51.49 9.36 -1.62
C TRP A 300 -51.37 10.43 -2.68
N LEU A 301 -50.73 10.08 -3.79
CA LEU A 301 -50.57 10.93 -4.97
C LEU A 301 -51.50 10.47 -6.07
N GLN A 302 -52.11 11.41 -6.77
CA GLN A 302 -52.85 11.14 -7.99
C GLN A 302 -51.91 11.25 -9.20
N VAL A 303 -51.81 10.18 -9.96
CA VAL A 303 -50.78 10.02 -11.00
C VAL A 303 -51.35 9.47 -12.30
N GLN A 304 -50.67 9.76 -13.40
CA GLN A 304 -50.93 9.20 -14.72
C GLN A 304 -49.67 8.47 -15.23
N GLN A 305 -49.85 7.22 -15.65
CA GLN A 305 -48.85 6.42 -16.34
C GLN A 305 -48.71 6.87 -17.80
N ALA A 306 -47.58 6.51 -18.41
CA ALA A 306 -47.25 6.78 -19.80
C ALA A 306 -48.28 6.26 -20.82
N ASP A 307 -48.93 5.14 -20.52
CA ASP A 307 -49.97 4.52 -21.34
C ASP A 307 -51.35 5.21 -21.18
N GLY A 308 -51.43 6.26 -20.36
CA GLY A 308 -52.64 7.02 -20.08
C GLY A 308 -53.42 6.54 -18.85
N ALA A 309 -53.02 5.44 -18.19
CA ALA A 309 -53.73 4.94 -17.01
C ALA A 309 -53.62 5.92 -15.83
N ARG A 310 -54.75 6.25 -15.20
CA ARG A 310 -54.84 7.18 -14.06
C ARG A 310 -55.22 6.46 -12.79
N GLY A 311 -54.58 6.80 -11.69
CA GLY A 311 -54.90 6.23 -10.39
C GLY A 311 -54.19 6.91 -9.23
N TYR A 312 -54.25 6.26 -8.07
CA TYR A 312 -53.63 6.71 -6.83
C TYR A 312 -52.51 5.76 -6.43
N THR A 313 -51.39 6.34 -5.99
CA THR A 313 -50.24 5.59 -5.50
C THR A 313 -49.76 6.15 -4.16
N ALA A 314 -49.07 5.32 -3.38
CA ALA A 314 -48.56 5.68 -2.06
C ALA A 314 -47.36 6.65 -2.19
N ALA A 315 -47.50 7.86 -1.63
CA ALA A 315 -46.58 8.97 -1.85
C ALA A 315 -45.15 8.74 -1.32
N TRP A 316 -44.98 7.81 -0.38
CA TRP A 316 -43.70 7.53 0.27
C TRP A 316 -42.76 6.62 -0.54
N PHE A 317 -43.18 6.16 -1.72
CA PHE A 317 -42.34 5.38 -2.63
C PHE A 317 -41.85 6.19 -3.85
N TYR A 318 -41.85 7.52 -3.75
CA TYR A 318 -41.54 8.40 -4.88
C TYR A 318 -40.62 9.55 -4.50
N THR A 319 -39.79 9.96 -5.45
CA THR A 319 -39.01 11.19 -5.43
C THR A 319 -39.38 12.08 -6.62
N ILE A 320 -39.03 13.37 -6.56
CA ILE A 320 -39.24 14.30 -7.67
C ILE A 320 -38.37 13.87 -8.86
N TYR A 321 -38.98 13.76 -10.04
CA TYR A 321 -38.26 13.57 -11.29
C TYR A 321 -38.03 14.93 -11.96
N GLN A 322 -36.77 15.33 -12.06
CA GLN A 322 -36.36 16.45 -12.91
C GLN A 322 -35.76 15.85 -14.19
N LYS A 323 -36.35 16.21 -15.34
CA LYS A 323 -35.75 15.89 -16.64
C LYS A 323 -34.35 16.52 -16.66
N PRO A 324 -33.28 15.74 -16.91
CA PRO A 324 -31.96 16.33 -17.13
C PRO A 324 -32.09 17.29 -18.32
N THR A 325 -31.83 18.58 -18.11
CA THR A 325 -31.72 19.53 -19.22
C THR A 325 -30.50 19.13 -20.04
N VAL A 326 -30.75 18.52 -21.19
CA VAL A 326 -29.74 18.25 -22.20
C VAL A 326 -29.34 19.60 -22.79
N PRO A 327 -28.06 20.04 -22.69
CA PRO A 327 -27.58 21.15 -23.49
C PRO A 327 -27.75 20.79 -24.97
N GLU A 328 -28.31 21.72 -25.74
CA GLU A 328 -28.43 21.65 -27.19
C GLU A 328 -27.10 21.22 -27.83
N ALA A 329 -27.20 20.39 -28.88
CA ALA A 329 -26.09 19.62 -29.45
C ALA A 329 -24.79 20.44 -29.59
N PRO A 330 -23.62 19.94 -29.15
CA PRO A 330 -22.37 20.62 -29.45
C PRO A 330 -22.16 20.65 -30.97
N PRO A 331 -21.91 21.83 -31.56
CA PRO A 331 -21.47 21.91 -32.94
C PRO A 331 -20.13 21.18 -33.06
N ASP A 332 -19.94 20.51 -34.19
CA ASP A 332 -18.71 19.94 -34.72
C ASP A 332 -17.53 19.97 -33.73
N THR A 333 -17.22 18.83 -33.09
CA THR A 333 -16.23 18.69 -31.99
C THR A 333 -14.79 19.02 -32.41
N LYS A 334 -14.60 19.62 -33.58
CA LYS A 334 -13.33 20.12 -34.06
C LYS A 334 -13.06 21.48 -33.43
N THR A 335 -12.16 21.49 -32.45
CA THR A 335 -11.65 22.72 -31.85
C THR A 335 -10.67 23.37 -32.81
N TYR A 336 -10.86 24.66 -33.11
CA TYR A 336 -9.99 25.42 -34.00
C TYR A 336 -9.03 26.31 -33.22
N PHE A 337 -7.83 26.51 -33.77
CA PHE A 337 -6.80 27.35 -33.19
C PHE A 337 -6.32 28.38 -34.20
N VAL A 338 -5.97 29.56 -33.70
CA VAL A 338 -5.48 30.70 -34.50
C VAL A 338 -4.21 31.26 -33.89
N THR A 339 -3.33 31.81 -34.73
CA THR A 339 -2.08 32.44 -34.26
C THR A 339 -1.99 33.91 -34.69
N PRO A 340 -1.54 34.82 -33.80
CA PRO A 340 -1.28 36.21 -34.12
C PRO A 340 -0.28 36.39 -35.26
N THR A 341 -0.55 37.33 -36.16
CA THR A 341 0.41 37.79 -37.17
C THR A 341 1.24 39.00 -36.70
N SER A 342 1.00 39.52 -35.48
CA SER A 342 1.69 40.68 -34.90
C SER A 342 1.71 40.62 -33.37
N ASP A 343 2.58 41.42 -32.74
CA ASP A 343 2.80 41.41 -31.30
C ASP A 343 1.87 42.37 -30.54
N ARG A 344 1.47 42.00 -29.32
CA ARG A 344 0.64 42.80 -28.38
C ARG A 344 -0.76 43.19 -28.90
N ILE A 345 -1.43 42.31 -29.63
CA ILE A 345 -2.84 42.44 -30.01
C ILE A 345 -3.72 42.36 -28.75
N ARG A 346 -4.66 43.28 -28.58
CA ARG A 346 -5.52 43.35 -27.38
C ARG A 346 -6.62 42.30 -27.42
N ILE A 347 -6.80 41.60 -26.31
CA ILE A 347 -7.97 40.76 -26.03
C ILE A 347 -8.91 41.54 -25.14
N ARG A 348 -10.19 41.62 -25.50
CA ARG A 348 -11.17 42.50 -24.88
C ARG A 348 -12.35 41.73 -24.29
N ALA A 349 -12.97 42.27 -23.25
CA ALA A 349 -14.17 41.66 -22.64
C ALA A 349 -15.39 41.63 -23.57
N GLN A 350 -15.44 42.58 -24.52
CA GLN A 350 -16.45 42.69 -25.57
C GLN A 350 -15.77 43.17 -26.86
N ALA A 351 -16.34 42.82 -28.01
CA ALA A 351 -15.84 43.28 -29.31
C ALA A 351 -15.86 44.82 -29.40
N VAL A 352 -14.87 45.41 -30.08
CA VAL A 352 -14.71 46.86 -30.32
C VAL A 352 -14.26 47.64 -29.08
N ASP A 353 -15.14 47.84 -28.09
CA ASP A 353 -14.94 48.81 -26.99
C ASP A 353 -14.79 48.18 -25.60
N GLY A 354 -14.67 46.86 -25.53
CA GLY A 354 -14.49 46.16 -24.25
C GLY A 354 -13.16 46.51 -23.56
N ALA A 355 -13.18 46.46 -22.22
CA ALA A 355 -11.98 46.56 -21.39
C ALA A 355 -10.94 45.52 -21.81
N ILE A 356 -9.66 45.89 -21.77
CA ILE A 356 -8.56 45.00 -22.18
C ILE A 356 -8.38 43.96 -21.08
N LEU A 357 -8.60 42.70 -21.42
CA LEU A 357 -8.42 41.53 -20.55
C LEU A 357 -7.01 40.96 -20.66
N GLY A 358 -6.32 41.20 -21.78
CA GLY A 358 -4.98 40.69 -22.01
C GLY A 358 -4.44 41.10 -23.37
N PHE A 359 -3.26 40.57 -23.70
CA PHE A 359 -2.61 40.78 -24.99
C PHE A 359 -2.15 39.42 -25.56
N ALA A 360 -2.19 39.29 -26.88
CA ALA A 360 -1.67 38.16 -27.63
C ALA A 360 -0.58 38.64 -28.60
N SER A 361 0.49 37.87 -28.77
CA SER A 361 1.66 38.21 -29.58
C SER A 361 2.06 37.06 -30.53
N ARG A 362 2.95 37.32 -31.49
CA ARG A 362 3.40 36.28 -32.43
C ARG A 362 4.01 35.11 -31.68
N GLY A 363 3.62 33.91 -32.09
CA GLY A 363 3.96 32.66 -31.39
C GLY A 363 2.86 32.18 -30.45
N ASP A 364 1.92 33.03 -30.04
CA ASP A 364 0.76 32.58 -29.25
C ASP A 364 -0.19 31.75 -30.12
N VAL A 365 -0.86 30.78 -29.49
CA VAL A 365 -1.90 29.96 -30.12
C VAL A 365 -3.15 30.06 -29.26
N LEU A 366 -4.24 30.58 -29.84
CA LEU A 366 -5.48 30.84 -29.14
C LEU A 366 -6.56 29.87 -29.61
N GLN A 367 -7.32 29.31 -28.67
CA GLN A 367 -8.49 28.50 -28.97
C GLN A 367 -9.61 29.41 -29.47
N VAL A 368 -10.22 29.08 -30.60
CA VAL A 368 -11.43 29.75 -31.09
C VAL A 368 -12.65 29.11 -30.45
N LEU A 369 -13.50 29.95 -29.86
CA LEU A 369 -14.75 29.53 -29.22
C LEU A 369 -15.97 29.73 -30.13
N ASP A 370 -15.81 30.46 -31.24
CA ASP A 370 -16.80 30.56 -32.30
C ASP A 370 -16.89 29.23 -33.09
N SER A 371 -18.04 28.98 -33.72
CA SER A 371 -18.21 27.79 -34.56
C SER A 371 -17.27 27.80 -35.79
N ALA A 372 -17.02 26.63 -36.38
CA ALA A 372 -16.18 26.49 -37.59
C ALA A 372 -16.63 27.43 -38.73
N ALA A 373 -17.94 27.48 -38.97
CA ALA A 373 -18.54 28.34 -40.00
C ALA A 373 -18.32 29.84 -39.71
N GLU A 374 -18.44 30.24 -38.44
CA GLU A 374 -18.19 31.62 -38.03
C GLU A 374 -16.73 32.00 -38.13
N LEU A 375 -15.81 31.14 -37.67
CA LEU A 375 -14.36 31.36 -37.79
C LEU A 375 -13.98 31.59 -39.26
N GLN A 376 -14.42 30.71 -40.16
CA GLN A 376 -14.10 30.77 -41.57
C GLN A 376 -14.64 32.05 -42.24
N SER A 377 -15.77 32.56 -41.76
CA SER A 377 -16.38 33.81 -42.26
C SER A 377 -15.76 35.09 -41.70
N LYS A 378 -14.98 35.01 -40.61
CA LYS A 378 -14.46 36.18 -39.86
C LYS A 378 -12.94 36.34 -39.96
N ILE A 379 -12.17 35.26 -40.00
CA ILE A 379 -10.70 35.30 -39.90
C ILE A 379 -10.03 36.05 -41.06
N GLY A 380 -9.06 36.91 -40.75
CA GLY A 380 -8.36 37.72 -41.74
C GLY A 380 -9.13 38.97 -42.23
N ILE A 381 -10.42 39.11 -41.89
CA ILE A 381 -11.27 40.20 -42.40
C ILE A 381 -11.27 41.40 -41.46
N GLN A 382 -10.93 42.57 -41.99
CA GLN A 382 -10.87 43.82 -41.22
C GLN A 382 -12.26 44.21 -40.69
N GLY A 383 -12.34 44.60 -39.42
CA GLY A 383 -13.60 44.95 -38.73
C GLY A 383 -14.33 43.78 -38.07
N GLN A 384 -13.95 42.53 -38.36
CA GLN A 384 -14.55 41.34 -37.74
C GLN A 384 -13.83 40.93 -36.45
N TRP A 385 -14.55 40.27 -35.53
CA TRP A 385 -14.05 39.89 -34.21
C TRP A 385 -14.26 38.41 -33.96
N LEU A 386 -13.23 37.76 -33.40
CA LEU A 386 -13.27 36.35 -33.01
C LEU A 386 -13.41 36.24 -31.49
N ARG A 387 -14.25 35.31 -31.03
CA ARG A 387 -14.25 34.89 -29.62
C ARG A 387 -13.18 33.83 -29.41
N VAL A 388 -12.29 34.10 -28.48
CA VAL A 388 -11.08 33.30 -28.26
C VAL A 388 -10.83 33.07 -26.78
N ARG A 389 -10.12 31.98 -26.47
CA ARG A 389 -9.59 31.68 -25.14
C ARG A 389 -8.07 31.68 -25.20
N LEU A 390 -7.43 32.48 -24.34
CA LEU A 390 -5.98 32.44 -24.15
C LEU A 390 -5.58 31.18 -23.37
N ALA A 391 -4.30 30.84 -23.41
CA ALA A 391 -3.75 29.68 -22.70
C ALA A 391 -3.98 29.72 -21.18
N ASN A 392 -4.10 30.90 -20.57
CA ASN A 392 -4.41 31.07 -19.15
C ASN A 392 -5.91 30.92 -18.81
N GLY A 393 -6.73 30.47 -19.77
CA GLY A 393 -8.17 30.28 -19.61
C GLY A 393 -9.01 31.54 -19.79
N THR A 394 -8.40 32.72 -19.97
CA THR A 394 -9.13 33.98 -20.16
C THR A 394 -9.86 33.97 -21.49
N GLU A 395 -11.18 34.14 -21.45
CA GLU A 395 -12.00 34.29 -22.65
C GLU A 395 -12.22 35.77 -22.98
N GLY A 396 -12.15 36.10 -24.26
CA GLY A 396 -12.45 37.44 -24.72
C GLY A 396 -12.57 37.51 -26.24
N TYR A 397 -12.65 38.73 -26.75
CA TYR A 397 -12.78 39.05 -28.17
C TYR A 397 -11.49 39.66 -28.70
N THR A 398 -11.09 39.26 -29.89
CA THR A 398 -9.91 39.78 -30.59
C THR A 398 -10.23 40.15 -32.03
N ALA A 399 -9.48 41.10 -32.59
CA ALA A 399 -9.65 41.57 -33.96
C ALA A 399 -9.19 40.49 -34.95
N ALA A 400 -10.13 39.96 -35.74
CA ALA A 400 -9.96 38.75 -36.56
C ALA A 400 -8.88 38.88 -37.65
N TRP A 401 -8.60 40.10 -38.12
CA TRP A 401 -7.64 40.38 -39.19
C TRP A 401 -6.17 40.33 -38.78
N PHE A 402 -5.87 40.23 -37.49
CA PHE A 402 -4.50 40.00 -37.01
C PHE A 402 -4.18 38.53 -36.77
N TYR A 403 -4.99 37.61 -37.30
CA TYR A 403 -4.85 36.18 -37.05
C TYR A 403 -4.97 35.37 -38.34
N THR A 404 -4.23 34.27 -38.39
CA THR A 404 -4.39 33.21 -39.38
C THR A 404 -4.80 31.91 -38.70
N ILE A 405 -5.45 31.02 -39.46
CA ILE A 405 -5.74 29.67 -38.97
C ILE A 405 -4.42 28.97 -38.76
N TYR A 406 -4.22 28.42 -37.56
CA TYR A 406 -3.06 27.61 -37.28
C TYR A 406 -3.25 26.25 -37.96
N GLN A 407 -2.51 25.99 -39.05
CA GLN A 407 -2.52 24.73 -39.76
C GLN A 407 -1.20 23.98 -39.57
N ASN A 408 -1.29 22.73 -39.14
CA ASN A 408 -0.17 21.80 -39.06
C ASN A 408 0.00 21.17 -40.45
N ASP A 409 0.96 21.64 -41.25
CA ASP A 409 1.31 21.01 -42.53
C ASP A 409 2.13 19.74 -42.29
N THR A 410 1.41 18.72 -41.84
CA THR A 410 1.54 17.28 -42.08
C THR A 410 0.22 16.69 -41.60
N ALA A 411 -0.67 16.41 -42.55
CA ALA A 411 -2.10 16.30 -42.31
C ALA A 411 -2.61 14.86 -42.49
N PRO A 412 -3.78 14.49 -41.91
CA PRO A 412 -4.23 14.91 -40.57
C PRO A 412 -5.14 13.90 -39.82
N GLY A 413 -5.05 13.98 -38.49
CA GLY A 413 -6.07 13.52 -37.54
C GLY A 413 -6.05 14.34 -36.23
N ASN A 414 -5.89 15.67 -36.37
CA ASN A 414 -6.05 16.76 -35.39
C ASN A 414 -5.34 16.66 -34.02
N THR A 415 -4.11 17.16 -33.97
CA THR A 415 -3.59 17.84 -32.77
C THR A 415 -2.70 19.01 -33.20
N PRO A 416 -3.18 20.25 -33.09
CA PRO A 416 -2.33 21.44 -33.04
C PRO A 416 -1.69 21.59 -31.64
N PRO A 417 -0.61 22.36 -31.49
CA PRO A 417 0.39 22.24 -30.45
C PRO A 417 -0.21 22.45 -29.06
N LYS A 418 0.17 21.51 -28.20
CA LYS A 418 -0.05 21.48 -26.77
C LYS A 418 0.18 22.86 -26.15
N PRO A 419 -0.73 23.40 -25.31
CA PRO A 419 -0.33 24.31 -24.25
C PRO A 419 0.61 23.50 -23.36
N ASP A 420 1.91 23.63 -23.61
CA ASP A 420 2.92 23.17 -22.68
C ASP A 420 2.72 23.94 -21.37
N SER A 421 2.60 23.32 -20.21
CA SER A 421 2.46 21.90 -19.86
C SER A 421 1.91 21.97 -18.44
N LEU A 422 1.27 20.92 -17.93
CA LEU A 422 1.34 20.69 -16.49
C LEU A 422 2.84 20.56 -16.18
N LEU A 423 3.45 21.64 -15.70
CA LEU A 423 4.88 21.70 -15.48
C LEU A 423 5.11 21.22 -14.05
N PHE A 424 5.55 19.98 -13.95
CA PHE A 424 5.89 19.40 -12.67
C PHE A 424 7.29 19.84 -12.27
N ILE A 425 7.38 20.31 -11.03
CA ILE A 425 8.61 20.79 -10.46
C ILE A 425 8.91 19.94 -9.24
N THR A 426 10.18 19.61 -9.05
CA THR A 426 10.62 18.88 -7.87
C THR A 426 11.50 19.78 -7.01
N PRO A 427 11.30 19.80 -5.68
CA PRO A 427 12.13 20.60 -4.82
C PRO A 427 13.57 20.07 -4.76
N THR A 428 14.53 20.97 -4.73
CA THR A 428 15.96 20.68 -4.62
C THR A 428 16.44 20.64 -3.17
N ALA A 429 15.58 20.82 -2.17
CA ALA A 429 15.90 20.78 -0.73
C ALA A 429 14.71 20.24 0.10
N ASP A 430 14.97 19.85 1.35
CA ASP A 430 13.95 19.28 2.24
C ASP A 430 13.23 20.34 3.08
N ARG A 431 11.97 20.06 3.43
CA ARG A 431 11.11 20.91 4.27
C ARG A 431 10.93 22.34 3.75
N ILE A 432 10.85 22.52 2.43
CA ILE A 432 10.51 23.81 1.83
C ILE A 432 9.05 24.12 2.16
N ARG A 433 8.84 25.28 2.77
CA ARG A 433 7.54 25.70 3.24
C ARG A 433 6.68 26.19 2.08
N VAL A 434 5.49 25.61 1.92
CA VAL A 434 4.43 26.14 1.06
C VAL A 434 3.49 27.00 1.90
N ARG A 435 3.20 28.21 1.42
CA ARG A 435 2.52 29.27 2.18
C ARG A 435 1.27 29.75 1.48
N ALA A 436 0.32 30.27 2.24
CA ALA A 436 -0.90 30.84 1.66
C ALA A 436 -0.61 32.06 0.75
N GLN A 437 0.45 32.82 1.06
CA GLN A 437 0.92 33.96 0.28
C GLN A 437 2.46 34.04 0.30
N PRO A 438 3.09 34.66 -0.71
CA PRO A 438 4.54 34.89 -0.72
C PRO A 438 5.04 35.67 0.51
N VAL A 439 6.25 35.36 0.96
CA VAL A 439 7.01 36.06 2.01
C VAL A 439 6.45 35.92 3.44
N ASN A 440 5.21 36.33 3.70
CA ASN A 440 4.62 36.41 5.05
C ASN A 440 3.37 35.54 5.27
N GLY A 441 3.01 34.67 4.33
CA GLY A 441 1.86 33.79 4.48
C GLY A 441 2.04 32.69 5.54
N GLU A 442 0.93 32.30 6.16
CA GLU A 442 0.88 31.14 7.06
C GLU A 442 1.28 29.84 6.35
N SER A 443 1.85 28.91 7.10
CA SER A 443 2.36 27.64 6.58
C SER A 443 1.20 26.71 6.24
N LEU A 444 1.03 26.38 4.96
CA LEU A 444 0.00 25.44 4.50
C LEU A 444 0.52 23.99 4.44
N GLY A 445 1.84 23.81 4.38
CA GLY A 445 2.46 22.51 4.33
C GLY A 445 3.96 22.61 4.06
N PHE A 446 4.62 21.45 3.97
CA PHE A 446 6.03 21.35 3.61
C PHE A 446 6.18 20.35 2.48
N VAL A 447 7.08 20.65 1.56
CA VAL A 447 7.50 19.73 0.49
C VAL A 447 9.00 19.49 0.59
N SER A 448 9.43 18.31 0.20
CA SER A 448 10.81 17.83 0.36
C SER A 448 11.34 17.24 -0.94
N ARG A 449 12.65 17.03 -1.01
CA ARG A 449 13.31 16.56 -2.22
C ARG A 449 12.74 15.18 -2.61
N GLY A 450 12.35 15.03 -3.88
CA GLY A 450 11.66 13.83 -4.37
C GLY A 450 10.13 13.94 -4.41
N ASP A 451 9.54 14.95 -3.76
CA ASP A 451 8.16 15.33 -4.04
C ASP A 451 8.07 15.89 -5.47
N VAL A 452 7.00 15.55 -6.18
CA VAL A 452 6.70 16.12 -7.49
C VAL A 452 5.41 16.90 -7.33
N ILE A 453 5.51 18.22 -7.41
CA ILE A 453 4.37 19.12 -7.22
C ILE A 453 4.12 19.90 -8.50
N GLN A 454 2.87 20.29 -8.70
CA GLN A 454 2.46 20.97 -9.92
C GLN A 454 2.77 22.46 -9.80
N ALA A 455 3.50 23.05 -10.75
CA ALA A 455 3.55 24.49 -10.90
C ALA A 455 2.26 24.98 -11.59
N LEU A 456 1.64 25.99 -11.01
CA LEU A 456 0.40 26.61 -11.50
C LEU A 456 0.67 27.91 -12.26
N ASP A 457 1.86 28.51 -12.08
CA ASP A 457 2.32 29.62 -12.91
C ASP A 457 2.55 29.16 -14.37
N PRO A 458 2.44 30.05 -15.37
CA PRO A 458 2.75 29.72 -16.76
C PRO A 458 4.16 29.09 -16.91
N ALA A 459 4.31 28.04 -17.71
CA ALA A 459 5.54 27.24 -17.77
C ALA A 459 6.80 28.05 -18.09
N ASP A 460 6.69 29.09 -18.93
CA ASP A 460 7.81 29.97 -19.28
C ASP A 460 8.15 30.99 -18.18
N GLU A 461 7.19 31.28 -17.30
CA GLU A 461 7.40 32.04 -16.08
C GLU A 461 8.05 31.17 -15.00
N VAL A 462 7.61 29.92 -14.85
CA VAL A 462 8.22 28.94 -13.96
C VAL A 462 9.68 28.68 -14.37
N ARG A 463 9.96 28.47 -15.65
CA ARG A 463 11.33 28.31 -16.20
C ARG A 463 12.23 29.52 -15.94
N ARG A 464 11.67 30.74 -15.91
CA ARG A 464 12.42 31.97 -15.59
C ARG A 464 12.64 32.19 -14.10
N LYS A 465 11.72 31.73 -13.25
CA LYS A 465 11.76 31.91 -11.79
C LYS A 465 12.52 30.79 -11.07
N ILE A 466 12.47 29.57 -11.59
CA ILE A 466 13.12 28.38 -11.02
C ILE A 466 14.61 28.65 -10.83
N GLY A 467 15.13 28.35 -9.64
CA GLY A 467 16.53 28.61 -9.28
C GLY A 467 16.87 30.06 -8.93
N VAL A 468 15.96 31.03 -9.09
CA VAL A 468 16.23 32.47 -8.90
C VAL A 468 15.84 32.96 -7.50
N HIS A 469 16.82 33.43 -6.73
CA HIS A 469 16.63 33.87 -5.35
C HIS A 469 15.68 35.09 -5.27
N GLY A 470 14.70 35.05 -4.36
CA GLY A 470 13.69 36.09 -4.18
C GLY A 470 12.42 35.95 -5.04
N GLN A 471 12.39 35.03 -6.01
CA GLN A 471 11.21 34.75 -6.84
C GLN A 471 10.31 33.68 -6.22
N TRP A 472 9.00 33.74 -6.49
CA TRP A 472 8.00 32.83 -5.92
C TRP A 472 7.18 32.15 -7.01
N LEU A 473 6.89 30.87 -6.80
CA LEU A 473 6.05 30.04 -7.67
C LEU A 473 4.71 29.77 -7.01
N HIS A 474 3.62 29.86 -7.77
CA HIS A 474 2.34 29.28 -7.38
C HIS A 474 2.32 27.79 -7.71
N VAL A 475 1.93 26.95 -6.73
CA VAL A 475 2.06 25.49 -6.81
C VAL A 475 0.85 24.77 -6.19
N ARG A 476 0.61 23.53 -6.62
CA ARG A 476 -0.38 22.62 -6.02
C ARG A 476 0.31 21.36 -5.50
N LEU A 477 0.02 21.02 -4.26
CA LEU A 477 0.47 19.79 -3.59
C LEU A 477 -0.31 18.55 -4.08
N THR A 478 0.20 17.38 -3.74
CA THR A 478 -0.38 16.08 -4.13
C THR A 478 -1.75 15.81 -3.50
N ASP A 479 -2.07 16.45 -2.37
CA ASP A 479 -3.37 16.45 -1.69
C ASP A 479 -4.33 17.55 -2.20
N GLN A 480 -4.00 18.19 -3.33
CA GLN A 480 -4.73 19.30 -3.96
C GLN A 480 -4.67 20.64 -3.23
N VAL A 481 -3.86 20.80 -2.18
CA VAL A 481 -3.66 22.09 -1.51
C VAL A 481 -2.84 23.03 -2.39
N GLU A 482 -3.35 24.24 -2.66
CA GLU A 482 -2.67 25.29 -3.43
C GLU A 482 -1.97 26.29 -2.53
N GLY A 483 -0.79 26.75 -2.95
CA GLY A 483 -0.04 27.76 -2.22
C GLY A 483 1.19 28.26 -2.97
N HIS A 484 1.98 29.08 -2.31
CA HIS A 484 3.15 29.73 -2.87
C HIS A 484 4.43 29.21 -2.23
N THR A 485 5.46 28.99 -3.04
CA THR A 485 6.77 28.50 -2.59
C THR A 485 7.92 29.26 -3.23
N ALA A 486 9.08 29.24 -2.60
CA ALA A 486 10.27 29.95 -3.04
C ALA A 486 10.90 29.24 -4.26
N ALA A 487 10.95 29.94 -5.40
CA ALA A 487 11.28 29.38 -6.71
C ALA A 487 12.71 28.82 -6.81
N TRP A 488 13.64 29.36 -6.00
CA TRP A 488 15.05 28.97 -6.01
C TRP A 488 15.34 27.60 -5.40
N PHE A 489 14.33 26.94 -4.83
CA PHE A 489 14.44 25.58 -4.32
C PHE A 489 13.84 24.52 -5.24
N TYR A 490 13.70 24.76 -6.54
CA TYR A 490 13.02 23.82 -7.46
C TYR A 490 13.77 23.62 -8.77
N THR A 491 13.50 22.51 -9.46
CA THR A 491 13.89 22.20 -10.85
C THR A 491 12.73 21.52 -11.60
N ILE A 492 12.82 21.39 -12.92
CA ILE A 492 11.80 20.75 -13.79
C ILE A 492 11.95 19.23 -13.78
N TYR A 493 10.83 18.49 -13.82
CA TYR A 493 10.77 17.03 -13.84
C TYR A 493 10.51 16.46 -15.26
N ASP A 494 11.29 15.47 -15.75
CA ASP A 494 11.17 14.83 -17.10
C ASP A 494 11.09 13.29 -17.00
N ALA A 495 10.15 12.67 -17.73
CA ALA A 495 9.75 11.26 -17.58
C ALA A 495 10.10 10.36 -18.80
N SER A 496 10.73 10.90 -19.84
CA SER A 496 10.88 10.22 -21.14
C SER A 496 12.04 9.21 -21.28
N ALA A 497 12.83 8.97 -20.21
CA ALA A 497 14.08 8.20 -20.29
C ALA A 497 14.02 6.69 -19.94
N HIS A 498 12.85 6.10 -19.63
CA HIS A 498 12.77 4.79 -18.91
C HIS A 498 12.10 3.59 -19.63
N ILE A 499 11.79 3.59 -20.94
CA ILE A 499 10.83 2.63 -21.55
C ILE A 499 11.42 1.41 -22.33
N ALA A 500 12.73 1.27 -22.57
CA ALA A 500 13.22 0.41 -23.67
C ALA A 500 13.54 -1.09 -23.43
N GLY A 501 13.23 -1.74 -22.30
CA GLY A 501 13.66 -3.14 -22.08
C GLY A 501 12.70 -3.97 -21.23
N GLU A 502 12.61 -5.26 -21.57
CA GLU A 502 11.98 -6.36 -20.81
C GLU A 502 10.53 -6.74 -21.16
N SER A 503 10.41 -7.68 -22.10
CA SER A 503 9.29 -8.63 -22.18
C SER A 503 9.87 -10.00 -22.54
N GLN A 504 9.86 -10.96 -21.60
CA GLN A 504 9.53 -12.38 -21.80
C GLN A 504 9.81 -13.26 -20.56
N ALA A 505 8.90 -14.23 -20.37
CA ALA A 505 9.01 -15.53 -19.67
C ALA A 505 8.29 -15.73 -18.32
N GLN A 506 7.71 -16.93 -18.22
CA GLN A 506 6.57 -17.40 -17.43
C GLN A 506 6.94 -18.63 -16.57
N THR A 507 6.40 -18.68 -15.34
CA THR A 507 5.68 -19.81 -14.67
C THR A 507 6.29 -21.21 -14.49
N ALA A 508 6.27 -21.71 -13.24
CA ALA A 508 6.02 -23.13 -12.90
C ALA A 508 5.53 -23.30 -11.44
N ASP A 509 4.63 -24.28 -11.21
CA ASP A 509 3.89 -24.68 -9.99
C ASP A 509 4.58 -25.87 -9.28
N GLN A 510 4.33 -26.11 -7.97
CA GLN A 510 4.20 -27.42 -7.22
C GLN A 510 4.35 -27.22 -5.66
N PRO A 511 4.01 -28.19 -4.76
CA PRO A 511 2.72 -28.35 -4.06
C PRO A 511 2.82 -28.27 -2.50
N VAL A 512 1.67 -28.22 -1.81
CA VAL A 512 1.53 -28.04 -0.35
C VAL A 512 1.27 -29.37 0.37
N HIS A 513 2.05 -29.66 1.41
CA HIS A 513 1.75 -30.69 2.43
C HIS A 513 1.17 -30.03 3.69
N ASP A 514 0.13 -30.67 4.22
CA ASP A 514 -0.69 -30.30 5.36
C ASP A 514 -0.13 -30.97 6.62
N ASP A 515 0.14 -30.22 7.70
CA ASP A 515 -0.01 -30.77 9.05
C ASP A 515 -0.37 -29.67 10.07
N THR A 516 -1.30 -30.03 10.94
CA THR A 516 -2.11 -29.16 11.77
C THR A 516 -1.61 -29.22 13.21
N THR A 517 -1.36 -28.08 13.85
CA THR A 517 -1.69 -27.78 15.27
C THR A 517 -1.10 -26.42 15.68
N LEU A 518 -1.95 -25.42 15.95
CA LEU A 518 -1.56 -24.13 16.53
C LEU A 518 -1.86 -24.14 18.04
N PRO A 519 -0.90 -23.80 18.93
CA PRO A 519 -1.20 -23.54 20.33
C PRO A 519 -1.87 -22.16 20.52
N GLN A 520 -2.68 -22.11 21.57
CA GLN A 520 -3.53 -21.02 22.06
C GLN A 520 -2.75 -19.72 22.34
N GLN A 521 -3.20 -18.57 21.78
CA GLN A 521 -2.57 -17.25 21.97
C GLN A 521 -2.62 -16.78 23.45
N ALA A 522 -1.46 -16.49 24.02
CA ALA A 522 -1.28 -15.90 25.34
C ALA A 522 -1.50 -14.37 25.33
N GLU A 523 -2.13 -13.82 26.37
CA GLU A 523 -2.21 -12.37 26.62
C GLU A 523 -0.81 -11.74 26.68
N THR A 524 -0.62 -10.60 26.03
CA THR A 524 0.68 -9.89 25.99
C THR A 524 1.07 -9.38 27.39
N ALA A 525 2.20 -9.87 27.90
CA ALA A 525 2.71 -9.50 29.22
C ALA A 525 3.27 -8.07 29.25
N LEU A 526 3.05 -7.34 30.35
CA LEU A 526 3.60 -5.99 30.55
C LEU A 526 5.10 -6.08 30.85
N ILE A 527 5.93 -5.35 30.11
CA ILE A 527 7.37 -5.23 30.39
C ILE A 527 7.64 -3.93 31.14
N VAL A 528 8.57 -3.98 32.10
CA VAL A 528 8.94 -2.85 32.95
C VAL A 528 10.47 -2.72 33.06
N SER A 529 10.98 -1.52 33.28
CA SER A 529 12.42 -1.26 33.45
C SER A 529 12.67 -0.47 34.74
N PRO A 530 13.76 -0.78 35.49
CA PRO A 530 14.15 -0.03 36.67
C PRO A 530 14.53 1.42 36.33
N THR A 531 14.10 2.37 37.16
CA THR A 531 14.49 3.78 37.07
C THR A 531 15.83 4.07 37.77
N GLU A 532 16.35 3.11 38.52
CA GLU A 532 17.56 3.22 39.35
C GLU A 532 18.38 1.92 39.32
N ASP A 533 19.62 1.99 39.77
CA ASP A 533 20.51 0.84 39.83
C ASP A 533 20.32 0.05 41.13
N ARG A 534 20.53 -1.27 41.09
CA ARG A 534 20.47 -2.16 42.27
C ARG A 534 19.12 -2.20 42.98
N VAL A 535 18.02 -2.09 42.22
CA VAL A 535 16.66 -2.34 42.71
C VAL A 535 16.52 -3.81 43.10
N ARG A 536 15.91 -4.04 44.27
CA ARG A 536 15.80 -5.37 44.89
C ARG A 536 14.58 -6.12 44.37
N VAL A 537 14.78 -7.35 43.90
CA VAL A 537 13.72 -8.34 43.68
C VAL A 537 13.78 -9.34 44.84
N ARG A 538 12.63 -9.65 45.44
CA ARG A 538 12.53 -10.43 46.68
C ARG A 538 11.53 -11.58 46.55
N ALA A 539 11.71 -12.64 47.35
CA ALA A 539 10.76 -13.75 47.37
C ALA A 539 9.36 -13.34 47.90
N LYS A 540 9.28 -12.27 48.70
CA LYS A 540 8.05 -11.70 49.28
C LYS A 540 8.07 -10.17 49.16
N PRO A 541 6.89 -9.51 49.12
CA PRO A 541 6.78 -8.04 49.06
C PRO A 541 7.04 -7.39 50.44
N ASP A 542 8.23 -7.60 50.99
CA ASP A 542 8.67 -7.07 52.29
C ASP A 542 10.10 -6.51 52.22
N ASP A 543 10.65 -6.04 53.34
CA ASP A 543 11.98 -5.45 53.38
C ASP A 543 13.14 -6.45 53.50
N GLY A 544 12.89 -7.76 53.34
CA GLY A 544 13.88 -8.82 53.48
C GLY A 544 15.02 -8.82 52.44
N GLU A 545 15.88 -9.84 52.53
CA GLU A 545 17.03 -10.01 51.64
C GLU A 545 16.61 -10.19 50.17
N PRO A 546 17.31 -9.56 49.22
CA PRO A 546 17.02 -9.71 47.80
C PRO A 546 17.42 -11.11 47.29
N ILE A 547 16.57 -11.69 46.44
CA ILE A 547 16.93 -12.86 45.63
C ILE A 547 17.63 -12.45 44.32
N SER A 548 17.41 -11.20 43.87
CA SER A 548 18.04 -10.64 42.68
C SER A 548 18.21 -9.12 42.79
N LEU A 549 19.13 -8.57 42.01
CA LEU A 549 19.36 -7.14 41.86
C LEU A 549 19.26 -6.74 40.38
N VAL A 550 18.39 -5.78 40.07
CA VAL A 550 18.19 -5.25 38.72
C VAL A 550 18.52 -3.75 38.68
N SER A 551 18.98 -3.25 37.54
CA SER A 551 19.53 -1.90 37.38
C SER A 551 18.97 -1.17 36.16
N ARG A 552 19.32 0.12 35.99
CA ARG A 552 18.89 0.88 34.81
C ARG A 552 19.37 0.19 33.54
N GLY A 553 18.45 0.00 32.62
CA GLY A 553 18.69 -0.72 31.36
C GLY A 553 18.34 -2.21 31.41
N ASP A 554 18.10 -2.77 32.60
CA ASP A 554 17.46 -4.07 32.73
C ASP A 554 15.96 -3.96 32.43
N VAL A 555 15.38 -5.09 32.10
CA VAL A 555 13.99 -5.21 31.65
C VAL A 555 13.40 -6.47 32.28
N LEU A 556 12.21 -6.34 32.84
CA LEU A 556 11.54 -7.41 33.56
C LEU A 556 10.14 -7.59 33.01
N ARG A 557 9.65 -8.82 33.02
CA ARG A 557 8.27 -9.14 32.69
C ARG A 557 7.42 -9.04 33.96
N SER A 558 6.37 -8.24 33.94
CA SER A 558 5.30 -8.34 34.94
C SER A 558 4.60 -9.68 34.77
N LEU A 559 4.51 -10.43 35.86
CA LEU A 559 3.74 -11.66 35.96
C LEU A 559 2.30 -11.40 36.41
N GLU A 560 1.97 -10.14 36.71
CA GLU A 560 0.59 -9.71 36.95
C GLU A 560 -0.12 -9.31 35.63
N PRO A 561 -1.47 -9.37 35.59
CA PRO A 561 -2.24 -8.82 34.49
C PRO A 561 -1.85 -7.37 34.18
N CYS A 562 -1.68 -7.04 32.90
CA CYS A 562 -1.14 -5.75 32.44
C CYS A 562 -1.83 -4.53 33.08
N GLN A 563 -3.17 -4.53 33.15
CA GLN A 563 -3.94 -3.44 33.77
C GLN A 563 -3.74 -3.34 35.29
N SER A 564 -3.46 -4.44 35.99
CA SER A 564 -3.14 -4.44 37.43
C SER A 564 -1.78 -3.81 37.67
N ALA A 565 -0.78 -4.28 36.93
CA ALA A 565 0.59 -3.82 37.05
C ALA A 565 0.72 -2.31 36.74
N LEU A 566 0.09 -1.82 35.66
CA LEU A 566 0.10 -0.40 35.30
C LEU A 566 -0.46 0.51 36.41
N LYS A 567 -1.41 0.04 37.23
CA LYS A 567 -1.95 0.82 38.35
C LYS A 567 -0.97 0.98 39.51
N LYS A 568 0.06 0.13 39.60
CA LYS A 568 1.03 0.09 40.69
C LYS A 568 2.32 0.83 40.38
N LEU A 569 2.71 0.91 39.10
CA LEU A 569 3.96 1.55 38.67
C LEU A 569 4.06 3.00 39.15
N GLY A 570 5.27 3.38 39.58
CA GLY A 570 5.56 4.72 40.10
C GLY A 570 4.98 5.03 41.50
N LYS A 571 4.26 4.09 42.14
CA LYS A 571 3.61 4.34 43.45
C LYS A 571 4.39 3.77 44.63
N GLN A 572 4.63 4.62 45.63
CA GLN A 572 5.25 4.24 46.89
C GLN A 572 4.42 3.18 47.63
N GLY A 573 5.09 2.22 48.27
CA GLY A 573 4.46 1.13 49.03
C GLY A 573 3.70 0.07 48.20
N GLN A 574 3.70 0.16 46.86
CA GLN A 574 3.14 -0.86 45.98
C GLN A 574 4.22 -1.82 45.48
N TRP A 575 3.84 -3.07 45.25
CA TRP A 575 4.73 -4.15 44.82
C TRP A 575 4.29 -4.75 43.51
N LEU A 576 5.25 -5.02 42.64
CA LEU A 576 5.05 -5.63 41.34
C LEU A 576 5.65 -7.04 41.35
N TYR A 577 4.84 -8.05 40.98
CA TYR A 577 5.35 -9.41 40.73
C TYR A 577 5.98 -9.50 39.34
N VAL A 578 7.27 -9.82 39.29
CA VAL A 578 8.11 -9.72 38.10
C VAL A 578 8.95 -10.97 37.89
N ARG A 579 9.30 -11.23 36.62
CA ARG A 579 10.33 -12.19 36.19
C ARG A 579 11.49 -11.43 35.56
N THR A 580 12.71 -11.70 36.01
CA THR A 580 13.95 -11.19 35.40
C THR A 580 14.21 -11.87 34.05
N ARG A 581 15.15 -11.33 33.27
CA ARG A 581 15.57 -11.96 32.01
C ARG A 581 16.19 -13.35 32.21
N ASP A 582 16.85 -13.55 33.35
CA ASP A 582 17.50 -14.83 33.71
C ASP A 582 16.52 -15.85 34.30
N GLY A 583 15.22 -15.51 34.35
CA GLY A 583 14.15 -16.42 34.77
C GLY A 583 13.80 -16.37 36.25
N GLU A 584 14.42 -15.51 37.05
CA GLU A 584 14.11 -15.38 38.48
C GLU A 584 12.79 -14.64 38.68
N GLU A 585 11.90 -15.19 39.52
CA GLU A 585 10.60 -14.60 39.83
C GLU A 585 10.55 -14.05 41.25
N GLY A 586 10.02 -12.84 41.42
CA GLY A 586 9.87 -12.24 42.73
C GLY A 586 9.14 -10.90 42.71
N TYR A 587 9.10 -10.24 43.85
CA TYR A 587 8.43 -8.97 44.07
C TYR A 587 9.46 -7.84 44.12
N ALA A 588 9.18 -6.77 43.39
CA ALA A 588 9.98 -5.55 43.40
C ALA A 588 9.10 -4.33 43.69
N ALA A 589 9.65 -3.31 44.36
CA ALA A 589 8.88 -2.12 44.72
C ALA A 589 8.53 -1.32 43.47
N ALA A 590 7.24 -1.14 43.19
CA ALA A 590 6.72 -0.66 41.92
C ALA A 590 7.08 0.80 41.60
N HIS A 591 7.46 1.61 42.60
CA HIS A 591 7.91 2.99 42.40
C HIS A 591 9.27 3.11 41.70
N PHE A 592 10.07 2.04 41.69
CA PHE A 592 11.32 2.01 40.94
C PHE A 592 11.16 1.57 39.48
N PHE A 593 9.93 1.38 38.99
CA PHE A 593 9.70 0.82 37.67
C PHE A 593 8.83 1.72 36.80
N THR A 594 9.18 1.75 35.51
CA THR A 594 8.39 2.38 34.45
C THR A 594 8.03 1.35 33.38
N PRO A 595 6.89 1.51 32.70
CA PRO A 595 6.50 0.59 31.64
C PRO A 595 7.43 0.76 30.44
N VAL A 596 7.94 -0.36 29.93
CA VAL A 596 8.68 -0.40 28.67
C VAL A 596 7.63 -0.54 27.57
N ARG A 597 7.66 0.37 26.59
CA ARG A 597 6.66 0.44 25.51
C ARG A 597 6.73 -0.72 24.51
N HIS A 598 7.61 -1.70 24.73
CA HIS A 598 7.93 -2.76 23.78
C HIS A 598 8.05 -4.10 24.52
N ALA A 599 7.47 -5.16 23.96
CA ALA A 599 7.67 -6.52 24.44
C ALA A 599 9.14 -6.90 24.29
N LEU A 600 9.71 -7.62 25.26
CA LEU A 600 11.01 -8.25 25.09
C LEU A 600 10.87 -9.43 24.14
N PRO A 601 11.91 -9.78 23.37
CA PRO A 601 11.95 -11.08 22.76
C PRO A 601 11.97 -12.11 23.91
N GLU A 602 10.98 -13.00 23.96
CA GLU A 602 10.99 -14.17 24.86
C GLU A 602 12.12 -15.16 24.52
N ARG A 603 12.91 -14.87 23.48
CA ARG A 603 13.97 -15.73 22.94
C ARG A 603 15.28 -15.52 23.70
N THR A 604 15.78 -16.60 24.29
CA THR A 604 17.11 -16.66 24.92
C THR A 604 18.21 -16.53 23.89
N ILE A 605 19.23 -15.74 24.21
CA ILE A 605 20.46 -15.61 23.43
C ILE A 605 21.45 -16.63 23.98
N GLU A 606 21.90 -17.53 23.11
CA GLU A 606 22.86 -18.56 23.46
C GLU A 606 24.25 -17.98 23.73
N ALA A 607 25.04 -18.73 24.52
CA ALA A 607 26.34 -18.27 25.00
C ALA A 607 27.42 -18.24 23.92
N ASN A 608 27.31 -19.05 22.87
CA ASN A 608 28.33 -19.11 21.82
C ASN A 608 28.09 -18.03 20.76
N ILE A 609 28.85 -16.94 20.87
CA ILE A 609 28.74 -15.78 20.00
C ILE A 609 29.62 -15.88 18.76
N THR A 610 30.57 -16.81 18.69
CA THR A 610 31.58 -16.82 17.63
C THR A 610 30.96 -17.12 16.28
N GLY A 611 31.37 -16.40 15.23
CA GLY A 611 30.89 -16.69 13.89
C GLY A 611 31.75 -16.12 12.79
N VAL A 612 31.46 -16.49 11.54
CA VAL A 612 32.25 -16.06 10.39
C VAL A 612 31.38 -15.58 9.23
N ASN A 613 31.84 -14.54 8.54
CA ASN A 613 31.29 -14.08 7.28
C ASN A 613 31.81 -14.93 6.12
N LEU A 614 30.89 -15.45 5.33
CA LEU A 614 31.15 -16.32 4.20
C LEU A 614 30.86 -15.59 2.88
N ASP A 615 31.46 -16.08 1.80
CA ASP A 615 31.24 -15.60 0.45
C ASP A 615 30.75 -16.75 -0.41
N ARG A 616 29.47 -16.69 -0.82
CA ARG A 616 28.83 -17.75 -1.59
C ARG A 616 29.49 -17.96 -2.95
N PHE A 617 30.01 -16.91 -3.57
CA PHE A 617 30.48 -16.95 -4.96
C PHE A 617 31.99 -17.05 -5.07
N HIS A 618 32.72 -16.87 -3.97
CA HIS A 618 34.11 -17.27 -3.89
C HIS A 618 34.23 -18.81 -3.81
N PRO A 619 35.03 -19.49 -4.65
CA PRO A 619 35.16 -20.95 -4.64
C PRO A 619 35.59 -21.57 -3.30
N LEU A 620 36.30 -20.78 -2.49
CA LEU A 620 36.77 -21.13 -1.14
C LEU A 620 35.99 -20.43 -0.02
N GLY A 621 34.95 -19.67 -0.36
CA GLY A 621 34.24 -18.80 0.58
C GLY A 621 33.16 -19.49 1.42
N THR A 622 32.86 -20.76 1.14
CA THR A 622 31.88 -21.59 1.85
C THR A 622 32.54 -22.91 2.27
N PRO A 623 33.33 -22.91 3.36
CA PRO A 623 34.02 -24.12 3.81
C PRO A 623 33.04 -25.16 4.37
N PRO A 624 33.36 -26.46 4.31
CA PRO A 624 32.58 -27.48 5.01
C PRO A 624 32.45 -27.14 6.50
N PRO A 625 31.29 -27.38 7.16
CA PRO A 625 31.08 -27.07 8.58
C PRO A 625 32.12 -27.69 9.51
N THR A 626 32.71 -28.83 9.12
CA THR A 626 33.77 -29.50 9.89
C THR A 626 35.01 -28.64 10.11
N LEU A 627 35.28 -27.65 9.24
CA LEU A 627 36.38 -26.70 9.40
C LEU A 627 36.06 -25.54 10.33
N LEU A 628 34.79 -25.35 10.71
CA LEU A 628 34.34 -24.27 11.59
C LEU A 628 34.41 -24.67 13.07
N GLY A 629 34.64 -25.94 13.40
CA GLY A 629 34.81 -26.41 14.78
C GLY A 629 33.64 -26.01 15.69
N GLN A 630 33.92 -25.29 16.77
CA GLN A 630 32.93 -24.82 17.74
C GLN A 630 32.29 -23.48 17.35
N THR A 631 32.44 -23.01 16.12
CA THR A 631 31.82 -21.74 15.69
C THR A 631 30.30 -21.82 15.76
N GLY A 632 29.66 -20.84 16.40
CA GLY A 632 28.20 -20.84 16.61
C GLY A 632 27.38 -20.27 15.43
N TRP A 633 27.98 -19.38 14.63
CA TRP A 633 27.25 -18.63 13.60
C TRP A 633 27.99 -18.54 12.26
N VAL A 634 27.23 -18.48 11.18
CA VAL A 634 27.69 -18.05 9.86
C VAL A 634 26.82 -16.91 9.35
N ARG A 635 27.41 -16.01 8.57
CA ARG A 635 26.71 -14.91 7.92
C ARG A 635 26.98 -14.89 6.42
N LEU A 636 25.93 -14.79 5.62
CA LEU A 636 26.01 -14.62 4.16
C LEU A 636 25.20 -13.42 3.70
N LYS A 637 25.73 -12.68 2.73
CA LYS A 637 24.94 -11.73 1.94
C LYS A 637 24.13 -12.50 0.91
N TYR A 638 22.84 -12.19 0.79
CA TYR A 638 21.94 -12.84 -0.16
C TYR A 638 21.84 -12.01 -1.43
N ASP A 639 22.72 -12.29 -2.38
CA ASP A 639 22.78 -11.59 -3.67
C ASP A 639 21.80 -12.21 -4.66
N VAL A 640 20.72 -11.50 -4.95
CA VAL A 640 19.73 -11.89 -5.97
C VAL A 640 20.19 -11.39 -7.33
N ALA A 641 20.81 -10.20 -7.38
CA ALA A 641 21.25 -9.56 -8.61
C ALA A 641 22.28 -10.41 -9.37
N PHE A 642 23.13 -11.14 -8.64
CA PHE A 642 24.20 -11.94 -9.22
C PHE A 642 23.72 -13.28 -9.81
N ASN A 643 24.06 -13.50 -11.09
CA ASN A 643 23.89 -14.79 -11.77
C ASN A 643 25.25 -15.38 -12.18
N PRO A 644 25.75 -16.43 -11.50
CA PRO A 644 27.04 -17.04 -11.80
C PRO A 644 27.07 -17.81 -13.14
N GLU A 645 25.93 -18.09 -13.77
CA GLU A 645 25.87 -18.76 -15.08
C GLU A 645 26.18 -17.81 -16.24
N LYS A 646 26.23 -16.50 -15.99
CA LYS A 646 26.59 -15.48 -16.97
C LYS A 646 28.09 -15.22 -17.00
N ALA A 647 28.65 -14.97 -18.17
CA ALA A 647 30.07 -14.64 -18.33
C ALA A 647 30.42 -13.33 -17.60
N ASP A 648 31.69 -13.13 -17.20
CA ASP A 648 32.12 -11.96 -16.42
C ASP A 648 31.84 -10.62 -17.14
N ASP A 649 31.86 -10.63 -18.47
CA ASP A 649 31.62 -9.48 -19.34
C ASP A 649 30.15 -9.32 -19.76
N ASP A 650 29.26 -10.23 -19.34
CA ASP A 650 27.83 -10.16 -19.66
C ASP A 650 27.14 -9.15 -18.70
N PRO A 651 26.55 -8.05 -19.22
CA PRO A 651 25.85 -7.07 -18.39
C PRO A 651 24.67 -7.66 -17.61
N ALA A 652 24.09 -8.78 -18.06
CA ALA A 652 23.01 -9.47 -17.36
C ALA A 652 23.48 -10.21 -16.08
N ARG A 653 24.79 -10.34 -15.86
CA ARG A 653 25.36 -11.02 -14.69
C ARG A 653 24.96 -10.42 -13.35
N TYR A 654 24.67 -9.12 -13.31
CA TYR A 654 24.24 -8.40 -12.10
C TYR A 654 22.80 -7.87 -12.21
N GLN A 655 21.96 -8.49 -13.06
CA GLN A 655 20.57 -8.07 -13.31
C GLN A 655 19.56 -9.19 -13.01
N ASN A 656 19.98 -10.25 -12.31
CA ASN A 656 19.09 -11.35 -11.98
C ASN A 656 18.01 -10.92 -10.97
N THR A 657 16.77 -11.30 -11.25
CA THR A 657 15.61 -11.04 -10.39
C THR A 657 14.90 -12.33 -9.96
N ASP A 658 15.39 -13.48 -10.40
CA ASP A 658 14.81 -14.79 -10.13
C ASP A 658 15.19 -15.28 -8.73
N LEU A 659 14.24 -15.16 -7.80
CA LEU A 659 14.40 -15.61 -6.42
C LEU A 659 14.43 -17.13 -6.27
N ASP A 660 13.84 -17.90 -7.18
CA ASP A 660 13.83 -19.36 -7.08
C ASP A 660 15.17 -19.92 -7.56
N PHE A 661 15.74 -19.32 -8.61
CA PHE A 661 17.12 -19.55 -9.01
C PHE A 661 18.10 -19.22 -7.88
N THR A 662 18.02 -18.01 -7.31
CA THR A 662 18.90 -17.62 -6.19
C THR A 662 18.70 -18.55 -5.00
N TYR A 663 17.47 -18.91 -4.64
CA TYR A 663 17.20 -19.87 -3.58
C TYR A 663 17.88 -21.22 -3.83
N GLY A 664 17.83 -21.76 -5.06
CA GLY A 664 18.54 -22.98 -5.43
C GLY A 664 20.06 -22.90 -5.27
N LEU A 665 20.65 -21.70 -5.40
CA LEU A 665 22.09 -21.50 -5.18
C LEU A 665 22.47 -21.47 -3.70
N TYR A 666 21.63 -20.88 -2.85
CA TYR A 666 21.93 -20.69 -1.43
C TYR A 666 21.45 -21.85 -0.56
N GLN A 667 20.26 -22.40 -0.82
CA GLN A 667 19.60 -23.41 0.01
C GLN A 667 20.52 -24.57 0.42
N PRO A 668 21.23 -25.27 -0.51
CA PRO A 668 22.04 -26.42 -0.13
C PRO A 668 23.19 -26.07 0.83
N VAL A 669 23.77 -24.87 0.65
CA VAL A 669 24.88 -24.38 1.47
C VAL A 669 24.39 -23.99 2.86
N LEU A 670 23.26 -23.26 2.95
CA LEU A 670 22.70 -22.86 4.24
C LEU A 670 22.20 -24.07 5.03
N GLU A 671 21.63 -25.05 4.36
CA GLU A 671 21.19 -26.31 4.96
C GLU A 671 22.36 -27.09 5.57
N GLU A 672 23.52 -27.15 4.92
CA GLU A 672 24.71 -27.84 5.44
C GLU A 672 25.16 -27.26 6.79
N TYR A 673 25.17 -25.93 6.93
CA TYR A 673 25.50 -25.27 8.19
C TYR A 673 24.42 -25.50 9.26
N ALA A 674 23.14 -25.37 8.89
CA ALA A 674 22.04 -25.58 9.82
C ALA A 674 22.01 -27.02 10.36
N GLN A 675 22.24 -28.01 9.50
CA GLN A 675 22.34 -29.44 9.90
C GLN A 675 23.55 -29.70 10.81
N ALA A 676 24.63 -28.94 10.65
CA ALA A 676 25.79 -28.98 11.56
C ALA A 676 25.55 -28.26 12.90
N GLY A 677 24.36 -27.69 13.12
CA GLY A 677 24.02 -26.94 14.33
C GLY A 677 24.58 -25.52 14.34
N ILE A 678 25.07 -25.03 13.20
CA ILE A 678 25.62 -23.68 13.05
C ILE A 678 24.51 -22.75 12.56
N LYS A 679 24.33 -21.63 13.25
CA LYS A 679 23.22 -20.71 13.00
C LYS A 679 23.49 -19.79 11.84
N VAL A 680 22.48 -19.52 11.02
CA VAL A 680 22.62 -18.70 9.82
C VAL A 680 22.05 -17.30 10.03
N ILE A 681 22.86 -16.29 9.73
CA ILE A 681 22.42 -14.91 9.50
C ILE A 681 22.40 -14.67 7.99
N LEU A 682 21.23 -14.31 7.45
CA LEU A 682 21.07 -13.95 6.05
C LEU A 682 20.94 -12.43 5.91
N ALA A 683 21.95 -11.78 5.34
CA ALA A 683 22.00 -10.34 5.16
C ALA A 683 21.38 -9.93 3.83
N LEU A 684 20.34 -9.10 3.90
CA LEU A 684 19.61 -8.59 2.75
C LEU A 684 20.02 -7.12 2.52
N ASN A 685 20.56 -6.77 1.36
CA ASN A 685 21.09 -5.43 1.08
C ASN A 685 20.76 -4.98 -0.36
N HIS A 686 21.44 -3.94 -0.88
CA HIS A 686 21.25 -3.48 -2.25
C HIS A 686 21.47 -4.58 -3.30
N GLN A 687 22.28 -5.61 -3.06
CA GLN A 687 22.52 -6.72 -3.99
C GLN A 687 21.40 -7.77 -3.96
N THR A 688 20.63 -7.81 -2.87
CA THR A 688 19.36 -8.55 -2.80
C THR A 688 18.31 -7.94 -3.74
N TYR A 689 18.55 -6.72 -4.22
CA TYR A 689 17.73 -5.98 -5.16
C TYR A 689 18.49 -5.85 -6.49
N ALA A 690 17.91 -6.28 -7.61
CA ALA A 690 18.57 -6.26 -8.92
C ALA A 690 18.74 -4.87 -9.58
N GLY A 691 18.65 -3.78 -8.81
CA GLY A 691 18.72 -2.41 -9.34
C GLY A 691 19.96 -1.67 -8.83
N SER A 692 20.75 -1.13 -9.74
CA SER A 692 21.95 -0.34 -9.46
C SER A 692 21.68 1.10 -9.01
N ASP A 693 20.40 1.54 -9.05
CA ASP A 693 20.02 2.93 -8.78
C ASP A 693 19.30 3.06 -7.43
N VAL A 694 19.98 3.68 -6.46
CA VAL A 694 19.49 3.91 -5.08
C VAL A 694 18.64 5.19 -4.98
N THR A 695 18.42 5.89 -6.09
CA THR A 695 17.71 7.17 -6.14
C THR A 695 16.19 6.99 -6.20
N GLY A 696 15.62 6.50 -5.10
CA GLY A 696 14.18 6.23 -5.04
C GLY A 696 13.75 5.49 -3.78
N TRP A 697 14.09 6.02 -2.59
CA TRP A 697 13.93 5.30 -1.31
C TRP A 697 12.54 4.70 -1.06
N ASN A 698 11.46 5.34 -1.51
CA ASN A 698 10.10 4.81 -1.35
C ASN A 698 9.84 3.57 -2.22
N GLU A 699 10.27 3.61 -3.48
CA GLU A 699 10.15 2.48 -4.41
C GLU A 699 11.09 1.34 -4.02
N LEU A 700 12.35 1.67 -3.71
CA LEU A 700 13.33 0.72 -3.21
C LEU A 700 12.80 0.03 -1.96
N THR A 701 12.28 0.79 -0.98
CA THR A 701 11.69 0.23 0.24
C THR A 701 10.54 -0.74 -0.06
N LEU A 702 9.62 -0.37 -0.94
CA LEU A 702 8.47 -1.23 -1.26
C LEU A 702 8.92 -2.53 -1.94
N ARG A 703 9.81 -2.45 -2.93
CA ARG A 703 10.31 -3.62 -3.67
C ARG A 703 11.20 -4.50 -2.77
N PHE A 704 12.13 -3.88 -2.05
CA PHE A 704 13.03 -4.57 -1.13
C PHE A 704 12.27 -5.33 -0.04
N SER A 705 11.27 -4.71 0.60
CA SER A 705 10.47 -5.37 1.64
C SER A 705 9.63 -6.54 1.10
N GLN A 706 9.11 -6.44 -0.12
CA GLN A 706 8.43 -7.55 -0.80
C GLN A 706 9.38 -8.72 -1.07
N ILE A 707 10.59 -8.43 -1.58
CA ILE A 707 11.63 -9.43 -1.81
C ILE A 707 12.03 -10.09 -0.49
N ALA A 708 12.27 -9.30 0.56
CA ALA A 708 12.60 -9.80 1.89
C ALA A 708 11.51 -10.74 2.45
N GLY A 709 10.23 -10.38 2.28
CA GLY A 709 9.10 -11.25 2.65
C GLY A 709 9.02 -12.54 1.83
N ARG A 710 9.37 -12.51 0.54
CA ARG A 710 9.41 -13.71 -0.31
C ARG A 710 10.58 -14.64 0.05
N ILE A 711 11.76 -14.07 0.31
CA ILE A 711 12.92 -14.83 0.82
C ILE A 711 12.55 -15.49 2.16
N ALA A 712 11.94 -14.75 3.09
CA ALA A 712 11.46 -15.32 4.35
C ALA A 712 10.45 -16.46 4.14
N ALA A 713 9.53 -16.33 3.17
CA ALA A 713 8.59 -17.38 2.84
C ALA A 713 9.29 -18.64 2.28
N GLN A 714 10.36 -18.49 1.49
CA GLN A 714 11.14 -19.61 0.97
C GLN A 714 11.80 -20.43 2.09
N TYR A 715 12.24 -19.80 3.19
CA TYR A 715 12.89 -20.49 4.33
C TYR A 715 11.94 -20.85 5.49
N ARG A 716 10.65 -20.52 5.38
CA ARG A 716 9.67 -20.69 6.46
C ARG A 716 9.65 -22.14 6.97
N ALA A 717 9.71 -22.29 8.29
CA ALA A 717 9.60 -23.57 9.00
C ALA A 717 10.67 -24.61 8.64
N GLN A 718 11.78 -24.20 8.01
CA GLN A 718 12.90 -25.09 7.70
C GLN A 718 13.98 -25.12 8.79
N ASN A 719 13.91 -24.19 9.76
CA ASN A 719 14.93 -24.01 10.80
C ASN A 719 16.36 -23.77 10.26
N ILE A 720 16.47 -23.17 9.08
CA ILE A 720 17.75 -22.84 8.43
C ILE A 720 18.19 -21.43 8.80
N VAL A 721 17.37 -20.41 8.53
CA VAL A 721 17.72 -19.02 8.78
C VAL A 721 17.35 -18.63 10.20
N CYS A 722 18.35 -18.30 11.03
CA CYS A 722 18.14 -17.88 12.40
C CYS A 722 17.95 -16.36 12.54
N ALA A 723 18.52 -15.56 11.64
CA ALA A 723 18.33 -14.12 11.64
C ALA A 723 18.39 -13.52 10.22
N TYR A 724 17.54 -12.52 9.96
CA TYR A 724 17.64 -11.63 8.82
C TYR A 724 18.30 -10.31 9.25
N GLN A 725 19.37 -9.92 8.57
CA GLN A 725 19.97 -8.60 8.72
C GLN A 725 19.44 -7.68 7.64
N ILE A 726 18.78 -6.58 8.03
CA ILE A 726 18.17 -5.64 7.09
C ILE A 726 19.12 -4.51 6.79
N TRP A 727 19.70 -4.63 5.60
CA TRP A 727 20.83 -3.88 5.07
C TRP A 727 22.19 -4.33 5.61
N ASP A 728 23.26 -3.73 5.07
CA ASP A 728 24.64 -3.98 5.48
C ASP A 728 25.22 -2.74 6.18
N GLY A 729 25.92 -1.84 5.49
CA GLY A 729 26.46 -0.59 6.08
C GLY A 729 25.60 0.65 5.79
N MET A 730 24.42 0.76 6.42
CA MET A 730 23.45 1.82 6.08
C MET A 730 23.88 3.23 6.47
N ASP A 731 24.78 3.37 7.45
CA ASP A 731 25.27 4.66 7.95
C ASP A 731 26.68 4.99 7.45
N ASP A 732 27.21 4.24 6.47
CA ASP A 732 28.49 4.53 5.84
C ASP A 732 28.36 5.66 4.81
N SER A 733 28.45 6.91 5.28
CA SER A 733 28.37 8.08 4.41
C SER A 733 29.45 8.15 3.32
N ASN A 734 30.52 7.34 3.44
CA ASN A 734 31.59 7.29 2.44
C ASN A 734 31.28 6.30 1.31
N ASN A 735 30.24 5.47 1.47
CA ASN A 735 29.87 4.45 0.50
C ASN A 735 28.47 4.74 -0.08
N PRO A 736 28.36 5.45 -1.21
CA PRO A 736 27.08 5.85 -1.78
C PRO A 736 26.19 4.68 -2.22
N THR A 737 26.75 3.47 -2.40
CA THR A 737 25.96 2.29 -2.78
C THR A 737 25.24 1.64 -1.59
N THR A 738 25.72 1.89 -0.37
CA THR A 738 25.13 1.35 0.86
C THR A 738 24.58 2.43 1.79
N ALA A 739 24.96 3.70 1.66
CA ALA A 739 24.45 4.77 2.48
C ALA A 739 22.94 4.98 2.31
N ILE A 740 22.18 4.92 3.42
CA ILE A 740 20.75 5.22 3.48
C ILE A 740 20.54 6.35 4.49
N PRO A 741 19.77 7.41 4.19
CA PRO A 741 19.36 8.38 5.22
C PRO A 741 18.52 7.72 6.33
N PRO A 742 18.61 8.16 7.60
CA PRO A 742 17.90 7.50 8.70
C PRO A 742 16.37 7.51 8.53
N GLU A 743 15.79 8.52 7.86
CA GLU A 743 14.37 8.55 7.48
C GLU A 743 13.98 7.42 6.52
N ALA A 744 14.78 7.22 5.47
CA ALA A 744 14.56 6.17 4.48
C ALA A 744 14.78 4.79 5.10
N TYR A 745 15.82 4.65 5.93
CA TYR A 745 16.12 3.42 6.63
C TYR A 745 15.02 3.02 7.62
N ALA A 746 14.41 3.98 8.33
CA ALA A 746 13.27 3.71 9.20
C ALA A 746 12.09 3.09 8.43
N SER A 747 11.79 3.61 7.24
CA SER A 747 10.73 3.08 6.36
C SER A 747 11.08 1.68 5.86
N LEU A 748 12.30 1.51 5.34
CA LEU A 748 12.81 0.23 4.83
C LEU A 748 12.78 -0.86 5.90
N LEU A 749 13.35 -0.57 7.08
CA LEU A 749 13.39 -1.49 8.20
C LEU A 749 11.98 -1.84 8.70
N THR A 750 11.08 -0.87 8.83
CA THR A 750 9.68 -1.11 9.25
C THR A 750 8.96 -2.06 8.29
N GLN A 751 9.05 -1.80 6.99
CA GLN A 751 8.33 -2.60 5.99
C GLN A 751 8.93 -3.99 5.86
N SER A 752 10.26 -4.12 5.91
CA SER A 752 10.93 -5.42 5.89
C SER A 752 10.62 -6.27 7.12
N ILE A 753 10.62 -5.69 8.34
CA ILE A 753 10.20 -6.42 9.54
C ILE A 753 8.78 -6.95 9.37
N ARG A 754 7.82 -6.12 8.96
CA ARG A 754 6.42 -6.55 8.78
C ARG A 754 6.27 -7.63 7.71
N ALA A 755 6.96 -7.50 6.58
CA ALA A 755 6.92 -8.47 5.49
C ALA A 755 7.53 -9.81 5.91
N ILE A 756 8.70 -9.79 6.56
CA ILE A 756 9.34 -11.01 7.09
C ILE A 756 8.44 -11.65 8.13
N ARG A 757 7.92 -10.90 9.11
CA ARG A 757 7.06 -11.47 10.17
C ARG A 757 5.74 -12.06 9.65
N ALA A 758 5.18 -11.50 8.58
CA ALA A 758 4.01 -12.09 7.93
C ALA A 758 4.33 -13.43 7.26
N SER A 759 5.54 -13.58 6.72
CA SER A 759 5.99 -14.78 6.02
C SER A 759 6.62 -15.84 6.92
N ASP A 760 7.47 -15.44 7.87
CA ASP A 760 8.13 -16.29 8.85
C ASP A 760 8.35 -15.52 10.17
N PRO A 761 7.56 -15.79 11.22
CA PRO A 761 7.69 -15.13 12.50
C PRO A 761 8.88 -15.63 13.34
N GLU A 762 9.56 -16.73 12.94
CA GLU A 762 10.54 -17.40 13.81
C GLU A 762 11.98 -16.84 13.81
N PRO A 763 12.57 -16.35 12.71
CA PRO A 763 13.94 -15.83 12.73
C PRO A 763 14.06 -14.54 13.54
N PHE A 764 15.25 -14.05 13.90
CA PHE A 764 15.42 -12.66 14.37
C PHE A 764 15.43 -11.69 13.18
N VAL A 765 15.02 -10.43 13.35
CA VAL A 765 15.18 -9.38 12.33
C VAL A 765 15.96 -8.21 12.91
N ILE A 766 17.21 -8.06 12.51
CA ILE A 766 18.15 -7.08 13.07
C ILE A 766 18.45 -5.95 12.08
N THR A 767 18.98 -4.83 12.58
CA THR A 767 19.40 -3.71 11.73
C THR A 767 20.57 -4.08 10.84
N GLY A 768 20.95 -3.20 9.91
CA GLY A 768 22.24 -3.22 9.24
C GLY A 768 23.35 -2.99 10.27
N GLY A 769 24.56 -3.39 9.91
CA GLY A 769 25.75 -3.20 10.71
C GLY A 769 26.25 -1.76 10.63
N HIS A 770 26.18 -1.05 11.75
CA HIS A 770 26.68 0.32 11.85
C HIS A 770 28.19 0.41 11.66
N VAL A 771 28.62 1.20 10.67
CA VAL A 771 30.02 1.42 10.24
C VAL A 771 30.58 2.74 10.75
N SER A 772 29.71 3.75 10.92
CA SER A 772 30.12 5.10 11.30
C SER A 772 30.70 5.18 12.73
N ASP A 773 31.27 6.32 13.08
CA ASP A 773 31.73 6.56 14.46
C ASP A 773 30.59 6.40 15.47
N ILE A 774 30.89 5.95 16.69
CA ILE A 774 29.89 5.57 17.71
C ILE A 774 28.82 6.65 17.88
N ALA A 775 29.23 7.90 18.05
CA ALA A 775 28.28 9.00 18.28
C ALA A 775 27.36 9.24 17.08
N VAL A 776 27.90 9.12 15.86
CA VAL A 776 27.15 9.27 14.60
C VAL A 776 26.18 8.12 14.43
N GLY A 777 26.64 6.88 14.58
CA GLY A 777 25.81 5.68 14.47
C GLY A 777 24.67 5.67 15.50
N VAL A 778 24.95 6.02 16.76
CA VAL A 778 23.94 6.15 17.82
C VAL A 778 22.89 7.22 17.48
N GLN A 779 23.32 8.38 16.96
CA GLN A 779 22.38 9.42 16.54
C GLN A 779 21.52 8.97 15.35
N TYR A 780 22.14 8.32 14.37
CA TYR A 780 21.47 7.75 13.20
C TYR A 780 20.37 6.77 13.63
N ILE A 781 20.69 5.76 14.45
CA ILE A 781 19.72 4.73 14.80
C ILE A 781 18.64 5.25 15.75
N ARG A 782 18.97 6.17 16.67
CA ARG A 782 17.95 6.85 17.48
C ARG A 782 16.97 7.61 16.59
N ARG A 783 17.46 8.28 15.56
CA ARG A 783 16.62 8.99 14.60
C ARG A 783 15.72 8.01 13.83
N ALA A 784 16.28 6.92 13.33
CA ALA A 784 15.49 5.91 12.61
C ALA A 784 14.40 5.29 13.52
N LEU A 785 14.75 4.84 14.73
CA LEU A 785 13.81 4.25 15.69
C LEU A 785 12.70 5.22 16.13
N GLN A 786 12.99 6.53 16.22
CA GLN A 786 11.98 7.56 16.52
C GLN A 786 10.92 7.69 15.42
N LEU A 787 11.29 7.43 14.16
CA LEU A 787 10.40 7.49 13.00
C LEU A 787 9.63 6.19 12.77
N MET A 788 10.11 5.08 13.33
CA MET A 788 9.43 3.78 13.23
C MET A 788 8.15 3.74 14.08
N PRO A 789 7.03 3.18 13.56
CA PRO A 789 5.81 2.93 14.32
C PRO A 789 6.08 2.15 15.62
N ALA A 790 5.42 2.51 16.72
CA ALA A 790 5.72 1.96 18.05
C ALA A 790 5.50 0.44 18.17
N ASP A 791 4.65 -0.13 17.31
CA ASP A 791 4.32 -1.56 17.22
C ASP A 791 5.37 -2.38 16.46
N THR A 792 6.34 -1.74 15.79
CA THR A 792 7.35 -2.42 14.98
C THR A 792 8.75 -2.04 15.44
N ARG A 793 9.56 -3.01 15.88
CA ARG A 793 10.95 -2.82 16.32
C ARG A 793 11.84 -3.97 15.82
N PRO A 794 13.13 -3.72 15.56
CA PRO A 794 14.09 -4.79 15.26
C PRO A 794 14.40 -5.60 16.52
N ASP A 795 14.89 -6.82 16.34
CA ASP A 795 15.27 -7.74 17.41
C ASP A 795 16.69 -7.55 17.96
N GLY A 796 17.37 -6.49 17.52
CA GLY A 796 18.71 -6.15 17.94
C GLY A 796 19.35 -5.14 17.01
N LEU A 797 20.40 -4.50 17.51
CA LEU A 797 21.18 -3.52 16.75
C LEU A 797 22.48 -4.15 16.29
N ALA A 798 22.74 -4.13 14.99
CA ALA A 798 23.96 -4.66 14.42
C ALA A 798 25.07 -3.59 14.29
N ILE A 799 26.33 -3.98 14.50
CA ILE A 799 27.50 -3.10 14.43
C ILE A 799 28.65 -3.76 13.66
N HIS A 800 29.44 -2.95 12.94
CA HIS A 800 30.72 -3.33 12.36
C HIS A 800 31.84 -2.79 13.27
N ALA A 801 32.57 -3.69 13.92
CA ALA A 801 33.50 -3.36 15.00
C ALA A 801 34.98 -3.37 14.56
N TYR A 802 35.27 -2.96 13.33
CA TYR A 802 36.63 -2.89 12.83
C TYR A 802 37.47 -1.85 13.59
N GLY A 803 38.72 -2.21 13.86
CA GLY A 803 39.64 -1.33 14.59
C GLY A 803 39.26 -1.16 16.06
N ARG A 804 38.45 -2.04 16.65
CA ARG A 804 38.11 -2.00 18.08
C ARG A 804 38.50 -3.30 18.76
N GLY A 805 39.03 -3.21 19.97
CA GLY A 805 39.47 -4.37 20.72
C GLY A 805 39.30 -4.20 22.23
N ALA A 806 39.70 -5.21 22.98
CA ALA A 806 39.84 -5.06 24.42
C ALA A 806 40.95 -4.04 24.74
N ALA A 807 40.93 -3.44 25.94
CA ALA A 807 41.91 -2.42 26.33
C ALA A 807 43.37 -2.91 26.21
N GLN A 808 43.60 -4.19 26.53
CA GLN A 808 44.90 -4.86 26.45
C GLN A 808 45.34 -5.22 25.02
N SER A 809 44.42 -5.17 24.05
CA SER A 809 44.76 -5.57 22.68
C SER A 809 45.78 -4.65 22.04
N ASN A 810 46.55 -5.24 21.12
CA ASN A 810 47.56 -4.53 20.36
C ASN A 810 46.96 -3.23 19.77
N PRO A 811 47.52 -2.04 20.09
CA PRO A 811 47.01 -0.76 19.60
C PRO A 811 46.83 -0.70 18.07
N ARG A 812 47.62 -1.48 17.32
CA ARG A 812 47.49 -1.64 15.87
C ARG A 812 46.11 -2.14 15.42
N PHE A 813 45.48 -3.03 16.20
CA PHE A 813 44.18 -3.63 15.87
C PHE A 813 43.00 -2.93 16.54
N ARG A 814 43.25 -2.03 17.49
CA ARG A 814 42.23 -1.23 18.19
C ARG A 814 42.34 0.28 17.93
N SER A 815 42.68 0.66 16.70
CA SER A 815 42.91 2.05 16.28
C SER A 815 41.71 2.99 16.49
N ARG A 816 40.49 2.45 16.59
CA ARG A 816 39.24 3.17 16.87
C ARG A 816 38.78 3.09 18.33
N GLY A 817 39.59 2.50 19.22
CA GLY A 817 39.35 2.46 20.67
C GLY A 817 38.79 1.13 21.19
N SER A 818 38.12 1.18 22.35
CA SER A 818 37.61 -0.02 23.00
C SER A 818 36.37 -0.56 22.28
N ILE A 819 36.19 -1.88 22.32
CA ILE A 819 34.93 -2.53 21.96
C ILE A 819 33.83 -2.24 23.00
N ASP A 820 34.21 -2.02 24.26
CA ASP A 820 33.30 -1.67 25.36
C ASP A 820 32.48 -0.42 25.03
N ASP A 821 33.14 0.59 24.47
CA ASP A 821 32.53 1.88 24.17
C ASP A 821 31.40 1.73 23.14
N GLN A 822 31.60 0.89 22.12
CA GLN A 822 30.60 0.67 21.08
C GLN A 822 29.45 -0.21 21.58
N ILE A 823 29.74 -1.32 22.28
CA ILE A 823 28.69 -2.20 22.82
C ILE A 823 27.80 -1.42 23.79
N ASN A 824 28.38 -0.71 24.76
CA ASN A 824 27.60 0.03 25.75
C ASN A 824 26.76 1.14 25.12
N ALA A 825 27.32 1.86 24.14
CA ALA A 825 26.61 2.94 23.47
C ALA A 825 25.39 2.44 22.69
N PHE A 826 25.51 1.33 21.95
CA PHE A 826 24.39 0.75 21.19
C PHE A 826 23.40 0.00 22.09
N ALA A 827 23.85 -0.74 23.11
CA ALA A 827 22.96 -1.37 24.08
C ALA A 827 22.09 -0.35 24.83
N ALA A 828 22.61 0.86 25.06
CA ALA A 828 21.83 1.95 25.68
C ALA A 828 20.73 2.53 24.76
N VAL A 829 20.78 2.29 23.44
CA VAL A 829 19.72 2.74 22.51
C VAL A 829 18.48 1.86 22.62
N MET A 830 18.66 0.54 22.70
CA MET A 830 17.58 -0.44 22.87
C MET A 830 17.85 -1.31 24.10
N PRO A 831 17.63 -0.80 25.33
CA PRO A 831 17.87 -1.56 26.54
C PRO A 831 17.07 -2.86 26.56
N GLY A 832 17.71 -3.95 26.97
CA GLY A 832 17.12 -5.30 26.97
C GLY A 832 17.21 -6.07 25.65
N TRP A 833 17.59 -5.41 24.56
CA TRP A 833 17.83 -6.05 23.26
C TRP A 833 19.32 -6.27 23.02
N PRO A 834 19.71 -7.33 22.29
CA PRO A 834 21.11 -7.58 22.01
C PRO A 834 21.73 -6.66 20.98
N VAL A 835 23.05 -6.53 21.11
CA VAL A 835 23.94 -6.06 20.06
C VAL A 835 24.41 -7.25 19.23
N TRP A 836 24.46 -7.09 17.91
CA TRP A 836 24.95 -8.09 16.97
C TRP A 836 26.21 -7.56 16.29
N ILE A 837 27.37 -8.16 16.52
CA ILE A 837 28.61 -7.73 15.86
C ILE A 837 28.69 -8.47 14.51
N THR A 838 28.00 -7.96 13.49
CA THR A 838 27.82 -8.61 12.20
C THR A 838 29.08 -8.62 11.33
N GLU A 839 30.04 -7.75 11.64
CA GLU A 839 31.41 -7.83 11.12
C GLU A 839 32.43 -7.33 12.14
N TRP A 840 33.52 -8.06 12.30
CA TRP A 840 34.73 -7.61 12.97
C TRP A 840 35.96 -8.31 12.39
N GLY A 841 37.14 -7.79 12.69
CA GLY A 841 38.40 -8.33 12.21
C GLY A 841 39.44 -7.23 12.10
N ILE A 842 40.52 -7.52 11.38
CA ILE A 842 41.56 -6.54 11.07
C ILE A 842 41.57 -6.25 9.57
N GLN A 843 41.84 -4.99 9.22
CA GLN A 843 41.88 -4.51 7.84
C GLN A 843 43.30 -4.08 7.45
N ASN A 844 43.64 -4.16 6.16
CA ASN A 844 44.91 -3.73 5.57
C ASN A 844 46.13 -4.39 6.25
N ALA A 845 46.04 -5.69 6.51
CA ALA A 845 46.98 -6.42 7.35
C ALA A 845 47.36 -7.81 6.80
N ALA A 846 47.31 -8.03 5.48
CA ALA A 846 47.49 -9.36 4.85
C ALA A 846 48.78 -10.11 5.28
N ASP A 847 49.84 -9.35 5.58
CA ASP A 847 51.16 -9.85 6.00
C ASP A 847 51.32 -10.01 7.53
N GLU A 848 50.27 -9.73 8.30
CA GLU A 848 50.32 -9.81 9.76
C GLU A 848 50.50 -11.26 10.24
N SER A 849 51.25 -11.46 11.33
CA SER A 849 51.49 -12.78 11.91
C SER A 849 50.18 -13.41 12.41
N PRO A 850 49.84 -14.64 11.98
CA PRO A 850 48.68 -15.37 12.48
C PRO A 850 48.61 -15.46 14.02
N GLU A 851 49.75 -15.53 14.71
CA GLU A 851 49.84 -15.57 16.17
C GLU A 851 49.43 -14.25 16.83
N ALA A 852 49.81 -13.12 16.23
CA ALA A 852 49.42 -11.80 16.70
C ALA A 852 47.91 -11.59 16.54
N VAL A 853 47.36 -12.00 15.39
CA VAL A 853 45.92 -11.94 15.13
C VAL A 853 45.15 -12.89 16.05
N ALA A 854 45.62 -14.12 16.24
CA ALA A 854 45.01 -15.10 17.15
C ALA A 854 44.88 -14.56 18.58
N ARG A 855 45.91 -13.86 19.07
CA ARG A 855 45.88 -13.23 20.40
C ARG A 855 44.81 -12.16 20.49
N TYR A 856 44.74 -11.28 19.49
CA TYR A 856 43.69 -10.26 19.40
C TYR A 856 42.30 -10.87 19.37
N THR A 857 42.10 -11.93 18.60
CA THR A 857 40.82 -12.64 18.51
C THR A 857 40.38 -13.18 19.89
N ARG A 858 41.29 -13.81 20.63
CA ARG A 858 41.02 -14.32 21.98
C ARG A 858 40.68 -13.20 22.97
N GLU A 859 41.41 -12.09 22.91
CA GLU A 859 41.16 -10.93 23.77
C GLU A 859 39.82 -10.26 23.45
N PHE A 860 39.47 -10.13 22.18
CA PHE A 860 38.20 -9.54 21.73
C PHE A 860 37.01 -10.39 22.19
N VAL A 861 36.99 -11.68 21.86
CA VAL A 861 35.90 -12.59 22.24
C VAL A 861 35.86 -12.80 23.75
N GLY A 862 37.02 -12.99 24.38
CA GLY A 862 37.12 -13.14 25.84
C GLY A 862 36.56 -11.94 26.58
N ARG A 863 36.82 -10.71 26.10
CA ARG A 863 36.25 -9.49 26.68
C ARG A 863 34.72 -9.46 26.61
N ILE A 864 34.15 -9.92 25.48
CA ILE A 864 32.71 -9.97 25.30
C ILE A 864 32.08 -11.04 26.20
N ASN A 865 32.66 -12.23 26.25
CA ASN A 865 32.17 -13.31 27.11
C ASN A 865 32.27 -12.94 28.61
N GLU A 866 33.28 -12.16 29.00
CA GLU A 866 33.47 -11.73 30.39
C GLU A 866 32.43 -10.68 30.83
N LEU A 867 32.16 -9.66 30.00
CA LEU A 867 31.38 -8.49 30.42
C LEU A 867 30.00 -8.33 29.77
N TYR A 868 29.79 -8.91 28.59
CA TYR A 868 28.60 -8.72 27.77
C TYR A 868 27.92 -10.04 27.41
N ASN A 869 28.14 -11.07 28.23
CA ASN A 869 27.40 -12.32 28.11
C ASN A 869 25.88 -12.04 28.10
N HIS A 870 25.16 -12.67 27.17
CA HIS A 870 23.73 -12.44 26.90
C HIS A 870 23.33 -11.01 26.43
N LYS A 871 24.28 -10.09 26.27
CA LYS A 871 24.09 -8.75 25.67
C LYS A 871 24.58 -8.66 24.23
N VAL A 872 25.55 -9.50 23.86
CA VAL A 872 25.97 -9.69 22.47
C VAL A 872 25.46 -11.04 21.97
N ALA A 873 24.78 -11.05 20.83
CA ALA A 873 24.20 -12.27 20.26
C ALA A 873 25.14 -13.05 19.37
N ALA A 874 25.97 -12.34 18.60
CA ALA A 874 26.95 -12.93 17.70
C ALA A 874 28.10 -11.95 17.43
N ALA A 875 29.26 -12.49 17.05
CA ALA A 875 30.46 -11.77 16.65
C ALA A 875 31.14 -12.44 15.44
N LEU A 876 30.88 -11.90 14.26
CA LEU A 876 31.19 -12.50 12.97
C LEU A 876 32.52 -11.99 12.41
N TRP A 877 33.57 -12.81 12.45
CA TRP A 877 34.86 -12.52 11.83
C TRP A 877 34.68 -12.33 10.32
N ASN A 878 35.29 -11.31 9.73
CA ASN A 878 35.21 -11.05 8.29
C ASN A 878 36.60 -10.90 7.64
N PRO A 879 36.92 -11.67 6.58
CA PRO A 879 36.19 -12.81 5.98
C PRO A 879 36.71 -14.19 6.43
N TRP A 880 36.01 -15.28 6.06
CA TRP A 880 36.59 -16.63 6.12
C TRP A 880 37.87 -16.73 5.25
N GLN A 881 37.74 -16.37 3.97
CA GLN A 881 38.77 -16.51 2.96
C GLN A 881 39.34 -15.13 2.59
N GLN A 882 40.67 -15.00 2.59
CA GLN A 882 41.34 -13.81 2.06
C GLN A 882 41.12 -13.74 0.54
N SER A 883 40.38 -12.75 0.05
CA SER A 883 40.30 -12.51 -1.40
C SER A 883 41.50 -11.67 -1.87
N PRO A 884 42.00 -11.90 -3.11
CA PRO A 884 43.07 -11.09 -3.69
C PRO A 884 42.75 -9.60 -3.66
N GLY A 885 43.62 -8.80 -3.06
CA GLY A 885 43.46 -7.34 -2.96
C GLY A 885 42.33 -6.88 -2.02
N ALA A 886 41.67 -7.77 -1.28
CA ALA A 886 40.66 -7.40 -0.31
C ALA A 886 41.25 -6.91 1.02
N ASN A 887 40.55 -5.97 1.67
CA ASN A 887 41.05 -5.31 2.86
C ASN A 887 41.06 -6.19 4.12
N GLY A 888 40.14 -7.17 4.25
CA GLY A 888 39.98 -7.96 5.47
C GLY A 888 40.95 -9.14 5.57
N TYR A 889 41.35 -9.53 6.78
CA TYR A 889 42.27 -10.66 7.04
C TYR A 889 41.54 -11.99 7.17
N GLY A 890 41.73 -12.89 6.20
CA GLY A 890 41.09 -14.21 6.18
C GLY A 890 41.56 -15.18 7.27
N LEU A 891 40.69 -16.09 7.72
CA LEU A 891 41.08 -17.26 8.53
C LEU A 891 41.94 -18.26 7.71
N VAL A 892 41.74 -18.27 6.39
CA VAL A 892 42.60 -18.93 5.41
C VAL A 892 43.18 -17.87 4.45
N ASP A 893 44.38 -18.12 3.93
CA ASP A 893 45.02 -17.22 2.94
C ASP A 893 44.39 -17.36 1.55
N GLU A 894 44.86 -16.57 0.57
CA GLU A 894 44.31 -16.51 -0.81
C GLU A 894 44.26 -17.87 -1.53
N GLN A 895 45.07 -18.84 -1.10
CA GLN A 895 45.12 -20.18 -1.67
C GLN A 895 44.29 -21.21 -0.87
N GLY A 896 43.55 -20.75 0.14
CA GLY A 896 42.77 -21.59 1.04
C GLY A 896 43.62 -22.30 2.10
N LYS A 897 44.88 -21.92 2.27
CA LYS A 897 45.74 -22.54 3.28
C LYS A 897 45.39 -21.95 4.66
N PRO A 898 45.17 -22.82 5.67
CA PRO A 898 44.90 -22.36 7.03
C PRO A 898 45.98 -21.46 7.60
N ARG A 899 45.58 -20.32 8.17
CA ARG A 899 46.43 -19.55 9.07
C ARG A 899 46.37 -20.18 10.45
N SER A 900 47.07 -21.32 10.60
CA SER A 900 46.84 -22.30 11.67
C SER A 900 46.72 -21.72 13.09
N ALA A 901 47.57 -20.77 13.49
CA ALA A 901 47.47 -20.17 14.83
C ALA A 901 46.15 -19.41 15.04
N LEU A 902 45.72 -18.65 14.03
CA LEU A 902 44.45 -17.92 14.04
C LEU A 902 43.27 -18.88 13.94
N LEU A 903 43.25 -19.74 12.92
CA LEU A 903 42.12 -20.67 12.69
C LEU A 903 41.90 -21.57 13.91
N ASN A 904 42.96 -22.21 14.42
CA ASN A 904 42.85 -23.08 15.59
C ASN A 904 42.41 -22.34 16.84
N THR A 905 42.78 -21.07 17.00
CA THR A 905 42.27 -20.27 18.11
C THR A 905 40.79 -20.00 17.89
N PHE A 906 40.41 -19.49 16.72
CA PHE A 906 39.05 -19.05 16.41
C PHE A 906 38.00 -20.15 16.59
N VAL A 907 38.24 -21.33 16.03
CA VAL A 907 37.27 -22.45 16.03
C VAL A 907 37.14 -23.17 17.38
N ASN A 908 37.86 -22.72 18.41
CA ASN A 908 37.85 -23.27 19.77
C ASN A 908 37.50 -22.21 20.84
N LEU A 909 36.98 -21.05 20.45
CA LEU A 909 36.64 -19.93 21.34
C LEU A 909 35.27 -20.03 22.00
#